data_AF-A0A369S6J3-F1
#
_entry.id   AF-A0A369S6J3-F1
#
_cell.length_a   1.000
_cell.length_b   1.000
_cell.length_c   1.000
_cell.angle_alpha   90.00
_cell.angle_beta   90.00
_cell.angle_gamma   90.00
#
_symmetry.space_group_name_H-M   'P 1'
#
loop_
_entity.id
_entity.type
_entity.pdbx_description
1 polymer ?
#
loop_
_entity_poly.entity_id
_entity_poly.type
_entity_poly.pdbx_seq_one_letter_code
_entity_poly.pdbx_strand_id
1 'polypeptide(L)'
;MAFHLNSSYFPLFNLPDELIYCIFGFVHGCDLARLCRVCSRLNHFIAQDQLVWKEAINSELSGKPLLLSHENYKDFYKRAYLGLYRSVADMVKQRLMQKLDREAETDADCCARYIIEKKYSYGHYLKEQGTQRNNRSKAEDSNQQAHLCFYLCTAAKHSYEVWADKLCQQGAKLCGITFMPEALDLLEDLFICPLYFATRENNVAMVKKIIELGIVYQPQNPQYILHVDDATSSKVSSIYSTIQAIICKVLICIRHDPHLLQPFLNSLKLPPIHQAAIYGNIDELNRLIKEEHADLDMMDNYNMTPLMYSILISREHIVRYIYRSQTDILIGYPLADSISAALGGIEYKVLQIIRQHDYECYEAVIFEAFGDERFFTNSSNREVLQFILADLTNQETFYAACQSAISSRNGRLIHQLISDLPTLLQFYTNSGDDVQGLLQQITFARKKVITEHGKELVLDAAQFGQGNCIRELVVQGVQPNMHCVREMLYLGIGIELPSHFAIASNTKYKQFHQFLLQLSGQDFDTNAVVKTLQFYTFAKAIADLPTYQTMKETINRIITEIMCRTMHSDWYQPMFIDNRLQKRVDEISCTLLQNLMSLNKKYDINARDRSYGLRKETALHVASRLGNPAWVQLFLQAGADRQIEDRFLEKPINCVRKSAKECKYLLQNYHSCSLPSKPKYSPPVYD
;
A
#
# COMPACT_ATOMS: atom_id res chain seq x y z
N MET A 1 -2.00 45.03 52.54
CA MET A 1 -1.77 45.57 51.18
C MET A 1 -1.72 44.40 50.22
N ALA A 2 -2.88 44.04 49.67
CA ALA A 2 -2.99 43.02 48.64
C ALA A 2 -2.55 43.66 47.31
N PHE A 3 -1.47 43.17 46.72
CA PHE A 3 -1.14 43.49 45.33
C PHE A 3 -2.19 42.81 44.44
N HIS A 4 -3.22 43.56 44.06
CA HIS A 4 -3.99 43.28 42.86
C HIS A 4 -3.03 43.38 41.67
N LEU A 5 -2.46 42.26 41.26
CA LEU A 5 -1.87 42.14 39.92
C LEU A 5 -3.02 42.21 38.91
N ASN A 6 -3.26 43.41 38.40
CA ASN A 6 -4.14 43.65 37.26
C ASN A 6 -3.77 42.69 36.12
N SER A 7 -4.77 41.98 35.62
CA SER A 7 -4.73 40.96 34.58
C SER A 7 -4.42 41.48 33.17
N SER A 8 -3.61 42.55 33.05
CA SER A 8 -3.56 43.37 31.83
C SER A 8 -2.17 43.87 31.44
N TYR A 9 -1.10 43.11 31.65
CA TYR A 9 0.22 43.48 31.12
C TYR A 9 1.04 42.25 30.71
N PHE A 10 0.65 41.63 29.59
CA PHE A 10 1.65 40.99 28.74
C PHE A 10 1.93 41.99 27.60
N PRO A 11 3.09 42.67 27.59
CA PRO A 11 3.42 43.69 26.57
C PRO A 11 3.27 43.17 25.14
N LEU A 12 3.47 41.87 24.95
CA LEU A 12 3.32 41.17 23.68
C LEU A 12 1.91 41.34 23.06
N PHE A 13 0.85 41.26 23.85
CA PHE A 13 -0.54 41.38 23.35
C PHE A 13 -1.00 42.82 23.13
N ASN A 14 -0.12 43.79 23.36
CA ASN A 14 -0.34 45.18 22.99
C ASN A 14 0.27 45.52 21.62
N LEU A 15 1.00 44.57 21.02
CA LEU A 15 1.50 44.70 19.66
C LEU A 15 0.37 44.43 18.64
N PRO A 16 0.43 45.03 17.44
CA PRO A 16 -0.41 44.63 16.32
C PRO A 16 -0.30 43.12 16.04
N ASP A 17 -1.41 42.49 15.69
CA ASP A 17 -1.47 41.05 15.42
C ASP A 17 -0.41 40.64 14.37
N GLU A 18 -0.21 41.46 13.34
CA GLU A 18 0.84 41.29 12.31
C GLU A 18 2.25 41.13 12.90
N LEU A 19 2.61 41.93 13.90
CA LEU A 19 3.92 41.84 14.55
C LEU A 19 4.02 40.61 15.45
N ILE A 20 2.94 40.27 16.15
CA ILE A 20 2.87 39.04 16.95
C ILE A 20 3.03 37.81 16.03
N TYR A 21 2.42 37.83 14.85
CA TYR A 21 2.58 36.79 13.83
C TYR A 21 4.01 36.66 13.35
N CYS A 22 4.65 37.78 12.97
CA CYS A 22 6.07 37.74 12.62
C CYS A 22 6.93 37.17 13.73
N ILE A 23 6.70 37.55 14.99
CA ILE A 23 7.44 37.02 16.15
C ILE A 23 7.26 35.50 16.26
N PHE A 24 6.03 35.00 16.18
CA PHE A 24 5.75 33.57 16.29
C PHE A 24 6.19 32.77 15.07
N GLY A 25 6.25 33.36 13.87
CA GLY A 25 6.80 32.74 12.67
C GLY A 25 8.30 32.38 12.80
N PHE A 26 9.03 32.99 13.73
CA PHE A 26 10.43 32.64 14.04
C PHE A 26 10.59 31.58 15.13
N VAL A 27 9.50 31.18 15.80
CA VAL A 27 9.53 30.22 16.91
C VAL A 27 9.33 28.81 16.37
N HIS A 28 10.08 27.85 16.91
CA HIS A 28 9.89 26.45 16.53
C HIS A 28 8.46 25.98 16.85
N GLY A 29 7.87 25.18 15.97
CA GLY A 29 6.51 24.66 16.18
C GLY A 29 6.35 23.88 17.50
N CYS A 30 7.41 23.21 17.98
CA CYS A 30 7.39 22.54 19.29
C CYS A 30 7.31 23.55 20.46
N ASP A 31 7.94 24.71 20.33
CA ASP A 31 7.89 25.80 21.30
C ASP A 31 6.56 26.56 21.21
N LEU A 32 6.00 26.73 20.01
CA LEU A 32 4.62 27.19 19.82
C LEU A 32 3.62 26.29 20.54
N ALA A 33 3.79 24.96 20.44
CA ALA A 33 2.96 24.00 21.18
C ALA A 33 3.12 24.15 22.70
N ARG A 34 4.33 24.45 23.20
CA ARG A 34 4.58 24.71 24.63
C ARG A 34 3.94 26.03 25.07
N LEU A 35 4.05 27.09 24.27
CA LEU A 35 3.45 28.40 24.53
C LEU A 35 1.92 28.32 24.63
N CYS A 36 1.26 27.47 23.82
CA CYS A 36 -0.17 27.20 23.95
C CYS A 36 -0.56 26.69 25.35
N ARG A 37 0.37 26.07 26.10
CA ARG A 37 0.11 25.54 27.45
C ARG A 37 0.35 26.56 28.57
N VAL A 38 0.95 27.71 28.26
CA VAL A 38 1.32 28.73 29.26
C VAL A 38 0.09 29.51 29.73
N CYS A 39 -0.77 29.96 28.81
CA CYS A 39 -2.02 30.64 29.17
C CYS A 39 -3.12 30.49 28.11
N SER A 40 -4.38 30.71 28.50
CA SER A 40 -5.55 30.58 27.62
C SER A 40 -5.54 31.56 26.44
N ARG A 41 -4.96 32.76 26.63
CA ARG A 41 -4.86 33.78 25.59
C ARG A 41 -3.87 33.39 24.48
N LEU A 42 -2.69 32.87 24.86
CA LEU A 42 -1.74 32.30 23.90
C LEU A 42 -2.31 31.07 23.20
N ASN A 43 -3.03 30.21 23.93
CA ASN A 43 -3.71 29.07 23.32
C ASN A 43 -4.73 29.51 22.27
N HIS A 44 -5.58 30.48 22.60
CA HIS A 44 -6.59 30.98 21.66
C HIS A 44 -5.94 31.55 20.39
N PHE A 45 -4.90 32.38 20.56
CA PHE A 45 -4.20 33.00 19.44
C PHE A 45 -3.42 31.98 18.59
N ILE A 46 -2.63 31.08 19.20
CA ILE A 46 -1.73 30.18 18.46
C ILE A 46 -2.44 28.90 18.00
N ALA A 47 -3.38 28.36 18.77
CA ALA A 47 -3.99 27.06 18.44
C ALA A 47 -5.08 27.14 17.37
N GLN A 48 -5.75 28.29 17.23
CA GLN A 48 -6.78 28.47 16.20
C GLN A 48 -6.19 29.03 14.91
N ASP A 49 -5.02 29.67 14.97
CA ASP A 49 -4.40 30.32 13.83
C ASP A 49 -3.65 29.32 12.94
N GLN A 50 -4.17 29.14 11.73
CA GLN A 50 -3.60 28.25 10.72
C GLN A 50 -2.35 28.83 10.03
N LEU A 51 -2.20 30.15 10.03
CA LEU A 51 -1.10 30.85 9.35
C LEU A 51 0.23 30.61 10.08
N VAL A 52 0.23 30.78 11.41
CA VAL A 52 1.44 30.60 12.23
C VAL A 52 1.98 29.16 12.12
N TRP A 53 1.11 28.15 12.17
CA TRP A 53 1.51 26.76 11.99
C TRP A 53 1.99 26.47 10.57
N LYS A 54 1.36 27.08 9.56
CA LYS A 54 1.81 26.97 8.17
C LYS A 54 3.20 27.57 7.98
N GLU A 55 3.50 28.72 8.57
CA GLU A 55 4.83 29.33 8.54
C GLU A 55 5.88 28.48 9.25
N ALA A 56 5.56 27.93 10.43
CA ALA A 56 6.43 26.99 11.13
C ALA A 56 6.72 25.75 10.26
N ILE A 57 5.71 25.18 9.60
CA ILE A 57 5.89 24.04 8.69
C ILE A 57 6.73 24.40 7.47
N ASN A 58 6.47 25.56 6.86
CA ASN A 58 7.21 26.02 5.69
C ASN A 58 8.68 26.31 6.01
N SER A 59 8.96 26.79 7.22
CA SER A 59 10.33 27.07 7.66
C SER A 59 11.05 25.82 8.16
N GLU A 60 10.35 24.80 8.68
CA GLU A 60 10.97 23.64 9.31
C GLU A 60 10.93 22.35 8.49
N LEU A 61 9.84 22.07 7.80
CA LEU A 61 9.51 20.75 7.26
C LEU A 61 9.37 20.73 5.74
N SER A 62 8.41 21.48 5.18
CA SER A 62 8.10 21.43 3.74
C SER A 62 7.27 22.63 3.31
N GLY A 63 7.48 23.10 2.08
CA GLY A 63 6.63 24.12 1.45
C GLY A 63 5.32 23.57 0.88
N LYS A 64 5.14 22.24 0.83
CA LYS A 64 3.96 21.56 0.28
C LYS A 64 3.46 20.47 1.25
N PRO A 65 2.98 20.84 2.45
CA PRO A 65 2.50 19.87 3.41
C PRO A 65 1.26 19.12 2.89
N LEU A 66 1.32 17.79 2.93
CA LEU A 66 0.20 16.92 2.58
C LEU A 66 -0.70 16.72 3.81
N LEU A 67 -1.77 17.50 3.89
CA LEU A 67 -2.78 17.40 4.93
C LEU A 67 -3.73 16.21 4.66
N LEU A 68 -4.06 15.46 5.72
CA LEU A 68 -5.11 14.45 5.71
C LEU A 68 -6.49 15.09 5.82
N SER A 69 -7.55 14.35 5.53
CA SER A 69 -8.94 14.83 5.65
C SER A 69 -9.22 15.30 7.09
N HIS A 70 -9.76 16.51 7.26
CA HIS A 70 -9.99 17.16 8.56
C HIS A 70 -8.73 17.43 9.40
N GLU A 71 -7.53 17.23 8.85
CA GLU A 71 -6.28 17.62 9.47
C GLU A 71 -5.99 19.10 9.21
N ASN A 72 -5.66 19.84 10.25
CA ASN A 72 -5.20 21.22 10.15
C ASN A 72 -3.67 21.29 10.22
N TYR A 73 -3.07 22.47 10.02
CA TYR A 73 -1.60 22.59 10.02
C TYR A 73 -0.96 22.20 11.37
N LYS A 74 -1.63 22.49 12.49
CA LYS A 74 -1.16 22.07 13.82
C LYS A 74 -1.15 20.55 13.97
N ASP A 75 -2.19 19.87 13.49
CA ASP A 75 -2.30 18.41 13.53
C ASP A 75 -1.25 17.74 12.63
N PHE A 76 -1.01 18.31 11.44
CA PHE A 76 0.09 17.89 10.56
C PHE A 76 1.44 18.01 11.26
N TYR A 77 1.72 19.16 11.88
CA TYR A 77 2.98 19.36 12.60
C TYR A 77 3.11 18.38 13.76
N LYS A 78 2.03 18.14 14.52
CA LYS A 78 2.01 17.14 15.60
C LYS A 78 2.32 15.74 15.07
N ARG A 79 1.71 15.34 13.95
CA ARG A 79 1.98 14.04 13.29
C ARG A 79 3.43 13.94 12.82
N ALA A 80 3.97 14.97 12.19
CA ALA A 80 5.37 15.00 11.78
C ALA A 80 6.35 14.93 12.97
N TYR A 81 6.04 15.65 14.05
CA TYR A 81 6.81 15.65 15.29
C TYR A 81 6.82 14.26 15.97
N LEU A 82 5.67 13.60 16.08
CA LEU A 82 5.54 12.29 16.71
C LEU A 82 6.03 11.14 15.79
N GLY A 83 5.87 11.27 14.47
CA GLY A 83 6.03 10.18 13.50
C GLY A 83 4.79 9.29 13.39
N LEU A 84 4.71 8.45 12.35
CA LEU A 84 3.53 7.62 12.13
C LEU A 84 3.37 6.54 13.21
N TYR A 85 4.48 5.92 13.62
CA TYR A 85 4.47 4.86 14.64
C TYR A 85 3.78 5.33 15.93
N ARG A 86 4.20 6.47 16.48
CA ARG A 86 3.63 7.01 17.73
C ARG A 86 2.20 7.50 17.55
N SER A 87 1.90 8.07 16.38
CA SER A 87 0.54 8.45 16.04
C SER A 87 -0.42 7.25 16.14
N VAL A 88 0.01 6.06 15.72
CA VAL A 88 -0.77 4.81 15.86
C VAL A 88 -0.69 4.21 17.26
N ALA A 89 0.50 4.18 17.88
CA ALA A 89 0.74 3.52 19.16
C ALA A 89 -0.15 4.06 20.29
N ASP A 90 -0.44 5.35 20.30
CA ASP A 90 -1.31 5.98 21.30
C ASP A 90 -2.79 5.60 21.14
N MET A 91 -3.20 5.09 19.98
CA MET A 91 -4.58 4.71 19.68
C MET A 91 -4.84 3.22 19.90
N VAL A 92 -3.81 2.39 19.75
CA VAL A 92 -3.91 0.94 19.64
C VAL A 92 -3.40 0.25 20.93
N LYS A 93 -4.01 -0.87 21.31
CA LYS A 93 -3.57 -1.66 22.48
C LYS A 93 -2.13 -2.15 22.32
N GLN A 94 -1.36 -2.07 23.41
CA GLN A 94 0.06 -2.45 23.45
C GLN A 94 0.36 -3.86 22.92
N ARG A 95 -0.51 -4.84 23.17
CA ARG A 95 -0.33 -6.20 22.66
C ARG A 95 -0.32 -6.26 21.13
N LEU A 96 -1.15 -5.46 20.47
CA LEU A 96 -1.15 -5.39 19.00
C LEU A 96 0.15 -4.76 18.53
N MET A 97 0.63 -3.69 19.18
CA MET A 97 1.96 -3.13 18.91
C MET A 97 3.09 -4.16 19.05
N GLN A 98 3.05 -5.04 20.05
CA GLN A 98 4.02 -6.15 20.21
C GLN A 98 3.90 -7.23 19.13
N LYS A 99 2.70 -7.46 18.60
CA LYS A 99 2.48 -8.37 17.46
C LYS A 99 3.07 -7.74 16.19
N LEU A 100 2.81 -6.45 15.97
CA LEU A 100 3.35 -5.69 14.84
C LEU A 100 4.89 -5.64 14.84
N ASP A 101 5.48 -5.44 16.02
CA ASP A 101 6.94 -5.45 16.18
C ASP A 101 7.54 -6.80 15.72
N ARG A 102 6.93 -7.93 16.12
CA ARG A 102 7.40 -9.27 15.73
C ARG A 102 7.14 -9.61 14.26
N GLU A 103 6.03 -9.14 13.69
CA GLU A 103 5.71 -9.38 12.28
C GLU A 103 6.60 -8.56 11.34
N ALA A 104 6.95 -7.33 11.73
CA ALA A 104 7.85 -6.47 10.95
C ALA A 104 9.26 -7.06 10.81
N GLU A 105 9.66 -8.01 11.66
CA GLU A 105 10.95 -8.71 11.59
C GLU A 105 10.97 -9.81 10.50
N THR A 106 9.83 -10.14 9.88
CA THR A 106 9.74 -11.25 8.91
C THR A 106 9.96 -10.86 7.45
N ASP A 107 9.78 -9.58 7.10
CA ASP A 107 9.99 -9.04 5.74
C ASP A 107 11.03 -7.92 5.74
N ALA A 108 12.12 -8.10 5.01
CA ALA A 108 13.26 -7.18 4.98
C ALA A 108 12.90 -5.76 4.49
N ASP A 109 12.06 -5.63 3.45
CA ASP A 109 11.66 -4.33 2.89
C ASP A 109 10.71 -3.58 3.82
N CYS A 110 9.78 -4.30 4.48
CA CYS A 110 8.95 -3.71 5.52
C CYS A 110 9.73 -3.37 6.78
N CYS A 111 10.70 -4.19 7.15
CA CYS A 111 11.53 -4.01 8.34
C CYS A 111 12.25 -2.65 8.30
N ALA A 112 12.88 -2.31 7.17
CA ALA A 112 13.54 -1.02 6.96
C ALA A 112 12.61 0.16 7.27
N ARG A 113 11.43 0.13 6.64
CA ARG A 113 10.45 1.21 6.70
C ARG A 113 9.79 1.33 8.07
N TYR A 114 9.59 0.20 8.73
CA TYR A 114 9.05 0.14 10.07
C TYR A 114 10.04 0.64 11.12
N ILE A 115 11.30 0.20 11.06
CA ILE A 115 12.35 0.60 11.99
C ILE A 115 12.58 2.11 11.92
N ILE A 116 12.63 2.69 10.71
CA ILE A 116 12.82 4.13 10.56
C ILE A 116 11.70 4.91 11.26
N GLU A 117 10.43 4.56 11.03
CA GLU A 117 9.30 5.23 11.70
C GLU A 117 9.29 5.06 13.22
N LYS A 118 9.71 3.88 13.69
CA LYS A 118 9.74 3.57 15.11
C LYS A 118 10.79 4.41 15.82
N LYS A 119 12.01 4.47 15.27
CA LYS A 119 13.18 5.08 15.92
C LYS A 119 13.36 6.58 15.61
N TYR A 120 13.02 7.03 14.40
CA TYR A 120 13.35 8.38 13.93
C TYR A 120 12.10 9.19 13.60
N SER A 121 12.03 10.42 14.11
CA SER A 121 10.99 11.40 13.80
C SER A 121 11.54 12.80 13.98
N TYR A 122 10.83 13.81 13.48
CA TYR A 122 11.25 15.21 13.65
C TYR A 122 11.41 15.60 15.14
N GLY A 123 10.55 15.08 16.01
CA GLY A 123 10.65 15.30 17.45
C GLY A 123 11.87 14.67 18.11
N HIS A 124 12.36 13.52 17.63
CA HIS A 124 13.63 12.97 18.14
C HIS A 124 14.82 13.80 17.71
N TYR A 125 14.83 14.22 16.45
CA TYR A 125 15.87 15.09 15.93
C TYR A 125 16.03 16.36 16.78
N LEU A 126 14.92 17.04 17.09
CA LEU A 126 14.96 18.24 17.93
C LEU A 126 15.46 17.95 19.36
N LYS A 127 15.10 16.79 19.93
CA LYS A 127 15.60 16.38 21.26
C LYS A 127 17.10 16.11 21.23
N GLU A 128 17.58 15.39 20.22
CA GLU A 128 19.00 15.07 20.05
C GLU A 128 19.85 16.32 19.81
N GLN A 129 19.39 17.25 18.96
CA GLN A 129 20.04 18.54 18.76
C GLN A 129 20.15 19.35 20.07
N GLY A 130 19.11 19.32 20.91
CA GLY A 130 19.12 19.97 22.21
C GLY A 130 20.17 19.39 23.16
N THR A 131 20.39 18.07 23.13
CA THR A 131 21.39 17.39 23.97
C THR A 131 22.83 17.57 23.49
N GLN A 132 23.08 17.58 22.17
CA GLN A 132 24.43 17.72 21.60
C GLN A 132 25.04 19.13 21.78
N ARG A 133 24.23 20.16 22.02
CA ARG A 133 24.76 21.49 22.39
C ARG A 133 25.52 21.50 23.72
N ASN A 134 25.34 20.48 24.57
CA ASN A 134 25.90 20.44 25.92
C ASN A 134 27.11 19.50 26.09
N ASN A 135 27.34 18.56 25.18
CA ASN A 135 28.45 17.60 25.25
C ASN A 135 29.08 17.46 23.86
N ARG A 136 30.37 17.76 23.72
CA ARG A 136 31.14 17.48 22.49
C ARG A 136 32.27 16.53 22.83
N SER A 137 32.18 15.27 22.39
CA SER A 137 33.30 14.32 22.39
C SER A 137 33.51 13.70 21.00
N LYS A 138 34.77 13.45 20.60
CA LYS A 138 35.14 13.01 19.23
C LYS A 138 34.68 11.60 18.83
N ALA A 139 34.22 10.76 19.77
CA ALA A 139 33.66 9.45 19.46
C ALA A 139 32.18 9.53 19.00
N GLU A 140 31.55 10.70 19.13
CA GLU A 140 30.15 10.96 18.76
C GLU A 140 29.96 11.20 17.24
N ASP A 141 31.02 11.56 16.51
CA ASP A 141 30.93 12.03 15.12
C ASP A 141 30.45 10.94 14.13
N SER A 142 30.85 9.67 14.31
CA SER A 142 30.43 8.58 13.40
C SER A 142 28.97 8.17 13.61
N ASN A 143 28.50 8.15 14.86
CA ASN A 143 27.12 7.83 15.20
C ASN A 143 26.18 8.99 14.85
N GLN A 144 26.63 10.23 15.03
CA GLN A 144 25.93 11.43 14.62
C GLN A 144 25.68 11.45 13.11
N GLN A 145 26.68 11.07 12.31
CA GLN A 145 26.54 10.99 10.86
C GLN A 145 25.47 9.96 10.44
N ALA A 146 25.45 8.79 11.10
CA ALA A 146 24.44 7.77 10.83
C ALA A 146 23.03 8.26 11.19
N HIS A 147 22.87 8.88 12.36
CA HIS A 147 21.59 9.48 12.80
C HIS A 147 21.08 10.54 11.81
N LEU A 148 21.95 11.45 11.36
CA LEU A 148 21.59 12.47 10.37
C LEU A 148 21.06 11.85 9.07
N CYS A 149 21.67 10.76 8.61
CA CYS A 149 21.18 10.02 7.45
C CYS A 149 19.84 9.32 7.71
N PHE A 150 19.61 8.73 8.89
CA PHE A 150 18.30 8.16 9.24
C PHE A 150 17.19 9.22 9.30
N TYR A 151 17.50 10.41 9.84
CA TYR A 151 16.58 11.55 9.77
C TYR A 151 16.31 11.99 8.35
N LEU A 152 17.33 11.99 7.48
CA LEU A 152 17.17 12.31 6.07
C LEU A 152 16.32 11.26 5.35
N CYS A 153 16.47 9.97 5.65
CA CYS A 153 15.58 8.92 5.16
C CYS A 153 14.14 9.13 5.60
N THR A 154 13.92 9.55 6.86
CA THR A 154 12.58 9.90 7.36
C THR A 154 12.00 11.10 6.62
N ALA A 155 12.79 12.16 6.43
CA ALA A 155 12.39 13.34 5.66
C ALA A 155 12.05 12.97 4.21
N ALA A 156 12.85 12.10 3.59
CA ALA A 156 12.64 11.62 2.23
C ALA A 156 11.36 10.80 2.08
N LYS A 157 11.07 9.92 3.05
CA LYS A 157 9.84 9.13 3.11
C LYS A 157 8.60 10.02 3.15
N HIS A 158 8.62 11.10 3.93
CA HIS A 158 7.46 11.99 4.13
C HIS A 158 7.41 13.22 3.21
N SER A 159 8.37 13.36 2.29
CA SER A 159 8.52 14.54 1.42
C SER A 159 8.72 15.86 2.18
N TYR A 160 9.49 15.83 3.28
CA TYR A 160 9.88 17.02 4.06
C TYR A 160 11.11 17.72 3.45
N GLU A 161 10.92 18.39 2.32
CA GLU A 161 11.97 19.00 1.48
C GLU A 161 12.83 20.03 2.21
N VAL A 162 12.22 20.87 3.06
CA VAL A 162 12.93 21.93 3.80
C VAL A 162 13.77 21.31 4.91
N TRP A 163 13.25 20.27 5.58
CA TRP A 163 14.03 19.56 6.59
C TRP A 163 15.20 18.79 5.97
N ALA A 164 14.98 18.15 4.82
CA ALA A 164 16.04 17.46 4.09
C ALA A 164 17.21 18.40 3.72
N ASP A 165 16.92 19.61 3.24
CA ASP A 165 17.94 20.62 2.93
C ASP A 165 18.77 21.00 4.17
N LYS A 166 18.10 21.26 5.30
CA LYS A 166 18.79 21.56 6.58
C LYS A 166 19.68 20.41 7.05
N LEU A 167 19.23 19.17 6.93
CA LEU A 167 20.01 17.99 7.30
C LEU A 167 21.26 17.85 6.42
N CYS A 168 21.13 18.09 5.12
CA CYS A 168 22.28 18.09 4.20
C CYS A 168 23.27 19.21 4.52
N GLN A 169 22.80 20.42 4.86
CA GLN A 169 23.65 21.52 5.32
C GLN A 169 24.39 21.19 6.62
N GLN A 170 23.83 20.31 7.46
CA GLN A 170 24.46 19.78 8.67
C GLN A 170 25.43 18.62 8.39
N GLY A 171 25.63 18.24 7.13
CA GLY A 171 26.55 17.18 6.71
C GLY A 171 25.91 15.80 6.55
N ALA A 172 24.58 15.67 6.56
CA ALA A 172 23.93 14.39 6.28
C ALA A 172 24.39 13.84 4.91
N LYS A 173 24.91 12.61 4.90
CA LYS A 173 25.34 11.94 3.68
C LYS A 173 24.13 11.49 2.89
N LEU A 174 24.14 11.78 1.60
CA LEU A 174 23.14 11.30 0.65
C LEU A 174 23.39 9.85 0.23
N CYS A 175 24.62 9.35 0.43
CA CYS A 175 25.01 7.97 0.15
C CYS A 175 24.32 7.02 1.14
N GLY A 176 23.88 5.86 0.67
CA GLY A 176 23.22 4.88 1.51
C GLY A 176 24.13 4.34 2.62
N ILE A 177 23.48 3.94 3.72
CA ILE A 177 24.12 3.29 4.85
C ILE A 177 23.73 1.82 4.80
N THR A 178 24.73 0.97 4.97
CA THR A 178 24.53 -0.43 5.24
C THR A 178 24.38 -0.61 6.75
N PHE A 179 23.27 -1.19 7.19
CA PHE A 179 22.96 -1.34 8.62
C PHE A 179 22.48 -2.75 8.97
N MET A 180 23.00 -3.26 10.09
CA MET A 180 22.59 -4.48 10.77
C MET A 180 21.53 -4.18 11.83
N PRO A 181 20.27 -4.61 11.67
CA PRO A 181 19.29 -4.51 12.75
C PRO A 181 19.71 -5.39 13.93
N GLU A 182 19.93 -4.80 15.12
CA GLU A 182 20.24 -5.52 16.38
C GLU A 182 19.21 -6.62 16.74
N ALA A 183 17.99 -6.55 16.18
CA ALA A 183 16.90 -7.49 16.45
C ALA A 183 16.93 -8.74 15.56
N LEU A 184 17.83 -8.79 14.57
CA LEU A 184 17.85 -9.83 13.55
C LEU A 184 19.25 -10.42 13.44
N ASP A 185 19.56 -11.37 14.32
CA ASP A 185 20.74 -12.25 14.20
C ASP A 185 20.74 -13.11 12.89
N LEU A 186 19.72 -12.94 12.03
CA LEU A 186 19.41 -13.74 10.84
C LEU A 186 19.20 -12.94 9.54
N LEU A 187 19.28 -11.59 9.55
CA LEU A 187 19.15 -10.76 8.34
C LEU A 187 20.43 -9.95 8.07
N GLU A 188 20.95 -10.13 6.86
CA GLU A 188 22.13 -9.46 6.29
C GLU A 188 21.90 -7.94 6.05
N ASP A 189 22.97 -7.30 5.62
CA ASP A 189 23.24 -5.87 5.56
C ASP A 189 22.19 -5.09 4.76
N LEU A 190 21.30 -4.37 5.45
CA LEU A 190 20.25 -3.60 4.80
C LEU A 190 20.84 -2.30 4.24
N PHE A 191 20.87 -2.17 2.90
CA PHE A 191 21.24 -0.92 2.26
C PHE A 191 20.04 0.03 2.24
N ILE A 192 20.10 1.08 3.06
CA ILE A 192 19.06 2.12 3.12
C ILE A 192 19.63 3.46 2.68
N CYS A 193 18.89 4.20 1.86
CA CYS A 193 19.26 5.54 1.45
C CYS A 193 18.02 6.44 1.33
N PRO A 194 18.18 7.77 1.36
CA PRO A 194 17.05 8.69 1.18
C PRO A 194 16.29 8.46 -0.14
N LEU A 195 17.02 8.10 -1.19
CA LEU A 195 16.46 7.83 -2.51
C LEU A 195 15.57 6.58 -2.53
N TYR A 196 15.93 5.53 -1.77
CA TYR A 196 15.10 4.35 -1.57
C TYR A 196 13.73 4.74 -0.98
N PHE A 197 13.71 5.55 0.09
CA PHE A 197 12.44 5.97 0.70
C PHE A 197 11.60 6.87 -0.21
N ALA A 198 12.23 7.84 -0.87
CA ALA A 198 11.52 8.76 -1.77
C ALA A 198 10.90 8.02 -2.98
N THR A 199 11.62 7.05 -3.57
CA THR A 199 11.14 6.27 -4.71
C THR A 199 10.10 5.21 -4.35
N ARG A 200 10.16 4.63 -3.13
CA ARG A 200 9.14 3.69 -2.63
C ARG A 200 7.81 4.38 -2.30
N GLU A 201 7.85 5.60 -1.74
CA GLU A 201 6.64 6.39 -1.46
C GLU A 201 6.15 7.21 -2.67
N ASN A 202 6.85 7.12 -3.82
CA ASN A 202 6.54 7.85 -5.06
C ASN A 202 6.55 9.38 -4.90
N ASN A 203 7.47 9.89 -4.07
CA ASN A 203 7.64 11.32 -3.82
C ASN A 203 8.53 11.98 -4.88
N VAL A 204 7.99 12.22 -6.09
CA VAL A 204 8.75 12.76 -7.24
C VAL A 204 9.46 14.08 -6.90
N ALA A 205 8.80 14.99 -6.17
CA ALA A 205 9.39 16.28 -5.81
C ALA A 205 10.61 16.11 -4.87
N MET A 206 10.52 15.20 -3.91
CA MET A 206 11.64 14.83 -3.06
C MET A 206 12.76 14.13 -3.84
N VAL A 207 12.46 13.24 -4.78
CA VAL A 207 13.47 12.61 -5.65
C VAL A 207 14.29 13.67 -6.38
N LYS A 208 13.63 14.64 -7.03
CA LYS A 208 14.30 15.76 -7.70
C LYS A 208 15.13 16.58 -6.72
N LYS A 209 14.58 16.89 -5.54
CA LYS A 209 15.27 17.67 -4.51
C LYS A 209 16.53 16.99 -4.00
N ILE A 210 16.50 15.68 -3.75
CA ILE A 210 17.67 14.92 -3.30
C ILE A 210 18.76 14.96 -4.39
N ILE A 211 18.39 14.88 -5.68
CA ILE A 211 19.34 14.94 -6.80
C ILE A 211 19.97 16.33 -6.94
N GLU A 212 19.17 17.40 -6.80
CA GLU A 212 19.67 18.79 -6.76
C GLU A 212 20.73 19.00 -5.67
N LEU A 213 20.61 18.30 -4.54
CA LEU A 213 21.56 18.37 -3.42
C LEU A 213 22.90 17.64 -3.71
N GLY A 214 23.06 17.04 -4.89
CA GLY A 214 24.36 16.56 -5.40
C GLY A 214 24.74 15.15 -4.96
N ILE A 215 23.82 14.18 -5.08
CA ILE A 215 24.08 12.78 -4.71
C ILE A 215 25.31 12.23 -5.44
N VAL A 216 26.26 11.69 -4.68
CA VAL A 216 27.21 10.70 -5.19
C VAL A 216 26.63 9.33 -4.90
N TYR A 217 26.00 8.69 -5.89
CA TYR A 217 25.47 7.34 -5.72
C TYR A 217 26.63 6.35 -5.88
N GLN A 218 27.28 5.98 -4.77
CA GLN A 218 28.30 4.94 -4.74
C GLN A 218 27.89 3.87 -3.73
N PRO A 219 27.58 2.63 -4.16
CA PRO A 219 27.60 1.52 -3.23
C PRO A 219 29.01 1.39 -2.67
N GLN A 220 29.15 1.30 -1.34
CA GLN A 220 30.45 1.43 -0.65
C GLN A 220 31.45 0.29 -0.96
N ASN A 221 31.04 -0.77 -1.67
CA ASN A 221 31.94 -1.84 -2.08
C ASN A 221 31.52 -2.50 -3.41
N PRO A 222 32.24 -2.23 -4.51
CA PRO A 222 32.11 -2.99 -5.76
C PRO A 222 32.70 -4.40 -5.70
N GLN A 223 33.37 -4.81 -4.61
CA GLN A 223 34.09 -6.09 -4.54
C GLN A 223 33.23 -7.30 -4.11
N TYR A 224 31.99 -7.07 -3.64
CA TYR A 224 30.99 -8.14 -3.48
C TYR A 224 30.30 -8.53 -4.81
N ILE A 225 30.79 -7.99 -5.93
CA ILE A 225 30.29 -8.20 -7.32
C ILE A 225 30.96 -9.41 -7.99
N LEU A 226 31.76 -10.21 -7.28
CA LEU A 226 32.47 -11.35 -7.87
C LEU A 226 31.60 -12.62 -7.93
N HIS A 227 31.37 -13.06 -9.18
CA HIS A 227 30.97 -14.38 -9.68
C HIS A 227 29.87 -15.13 -8.92
N VAL A 228 28.68 -15.14 -9.53
CA VAL A 228 27.64 -16.15 -9.26
C VAL A 228 28.17 -17.50 -9.75
N ASP A 229 28.95 -18.17 -8.90
CA ASP A 229 29.08 -19.62 -8.95
C ASP A 229 28.01 -20.22 -8.03
N ASP A 230 27.49 -21.37 -8.46
CA ASP A 230 26.27 -22.03 -8.05
C ASP A 230 25.90 -22.04 -6.54
N ALA A 231 24.58 -21.99 -6.32
CA ALA A 231 23.82 -22.41 -5.13
C ALA A 231 23.64 -21.46 -3.92
N THR A 232 24.15 -20.22 -3.92
CA THR A 232 23.83 -19.19 -2.89
C THR A 232 22.86 -18.08 -3.38
N SER A 233 22.31 -18.23 -4.59
CA SER A 233 21.84 -17.14 -5.47
C SER A 233 20.42 -16.56 -5.25
N SER A 234 19.66 -16.95 -4.23
CA SER A 234 18.32 -16.35 -4.02
C SER A 234 18.35 -14.96 -3.35
N LYS A 235 19.36 -14.68 -2.51
CA LYS A 235 19.30 -13.57 -1.53
C LYS A 235 20.05 -12.31 -1.99
N VAL A 236 21.20 -12.49 -2.63
CA VAL A 236 22.02 -11.43 -3.25
C VAL A 236 21.27 -10.76 -4.41
N SER A 237 20.42 -11.51 -5.12
CA SER A 237 19.53 -11.00 -6.18
C SER A 237 18.54 -9.92 -5.70
N SER A 238 18.06 -9.99 -4.45
CA SER A 238 17.03 -9.09 -3.90
C SER A 238 17.52 -7.66 -3.61
N ILE A 239 18.77 -7.50 -3.17
CA ILE A 239 19.36 -6.17 -2.91
C ILE A 239 19.66 -5.47 -4.25
N TYR A 240 20.14 -6.22 -5.24
CA TYR A 240 20.44 -5.69 -6.57
C TYR A 240 19.17 -5.27 -7.32
N SER A 241 18.10 -6.06 -7.26
CA SER A 241 16.80 -5.65 -7.84
C SER A 241 16.26 -4.37 -7.19
N THR A 242 16.50 -4.17 -5.89
CA THR A 242 16.11 -2.95 -5.18
C THR A 242 16.89 -1.73 -5.67
N ILE A 243 18.22 -1.83 -5.82
CA ILE A 243 19.07 -0.72 -6.32
C ILE A 243 18.74 -0.39 -7.77
N GLN A 244 18.60 -1.42 -8.62
CA GLN A 244 18.18 -1.28 -10.01
C GLN A 244 16.85 -0.54 -10.10
N ALA A 245 15.84 -0.96 -9.32
CA ALA A 245 14.52 -0.31 -9.29
C ALA A 245 14.59 1.16 -8.84
N ILE A 246 15.45 1.51 -7.88
CA ILE A 246 15.67 2.91 -7.47
C ILE A 246 16.21 3.72 -8.64
N ILE A 247 17.29 3.25 -9.29
CA ILE A 247 17.92 3.95 -10.42
C ILE A 247 16.90 4.14 -11.55
N CYS A 248 16.16 3.09 -11.89
CA CYS A 248 15.15 3.16 -12.93
C CYS A 248 14.09 4.22 -12.60
N LYS A 249 13.49 4.19 -11.39
CA LYS A 249 12.51 5.19 -10.94
C LYS A 249 13.06 6.61 -10.96
N VAL A 250 14.32 6.79 -10.61
CA VAL A 250 14.99 8.10 -10.62
C VAL A 250 15.13 8.63 -12.05
N LEU A 251 15.65 7.81 -12.96
CA LEU A 251 15.79 8.16 -14.37
C LEU A 251 14.43 8.60 -14.95
N ILE A 252 13.36 7.89 -14.61
CA ILE A 252 11.99 8.21 -15.03
C ILE A 252 11.54 9.57 -14.49
N CYS A 253 11.85 9.87 -13.23
CA CYS A 253 11.47 11.13 -12.60
C CYS A 253 12.19 12.36 -13.20
N ILE A 254 13.43 12.18 -13.69
CA ILE A 254 14.31 13.28 -14.15
C ILE A 254 14.61 13.29 -15.65
N ARG A 255 14.12 12.32 -16.43
CA ARG A 255 14.45 12.22 -17.88
C ARG A 255 14.16 13.48 -18.69
N HIS A 256 13.14 14.25 -18.26
CA HIS A 256 12.72 15.50 -18.91
C HIS A 256 13.42 16.74 -18.32
N ASP A 257 14.32 16.55 -17.35
CA ASP A 257 15.07 17.61 -16.67
C ASP A 257 16.58 17.44 -16.92
N PRO A 258 17.13 17.93 -18.06
CA PRO A 258 18.54 17.73 -18.43
C PRO A 258 19.53 18.19 -17.35
N HIS A 259 19.19 19.27 -16.63
CA HIS A 259 19.98 19.80 -15.51
C HIS A 259 20.13 18.81 -14.35
N LEU A 260 19.15 17.92 -14.13
CA LEU A 260 19.20 16.90 -13.08
C LEU A 260 19.73 15.56 -13.59
N LEU A 261 19.39 15.22 -14.84
CA LEU A 261 19.79 13.98 -15.48
C LEU A 261 21.31 13.85 -15.61
N GLN A 262 21.99 14.89 -16.12
CA GLN A 262 23.43 14.84 -16.37
C GLN A 262 24.26 14.66 -15.07
N PRO A 263 24.04 15.43 -13.99
CA PRO A 263 24.73 15.19 -12.72
C PRO A 263 24.46 13.80 -12.14
N PHE A 264 23.22 13.31 -12.23
CA PHE A 264 22.87 11.99 -11.72
C PHE A 264 23.62 10.88 -12.49
N LEU A 265 23.62 10.91 -13.82
CA LEU A 265 24.34 9.95 -14.66
C LEU A 265 25.85 9.97 -14.40
N ASN A 266 26.44 11.16 -14.24
CA ASN A 266 27.85 11.31 -13.90
C ASN A 266 28.18 10.66 -12.54
N SER A 267 27.24 10.68 -11.59
CA SER A 267 27.42 10.06 -10.28
C SER A 267 27.52 8.54 -10.32
N LEU A 268 26.89 7.91 -11.33
CA LEU A 268 26.82 6.44 -11.48
C LEU A 268 28.12 5.83 -11.99
N LYS A 269 29.03 6.62 -12.58
CA LYS A 269 30.30 6.16 -13.17
C LYS A 269 30.11 5.03 -14.19
N LEU A 270 29.19 5.24 -15.13
CA LEU A 270 28.81 4.24 -16.12
C LEU A 270 29.94 3.94 -17.12
N PRO A 271 30.03 2.70 -17.64
CA PRO A 271 30.96 2.36 -18.72
C PRO A 271 30.76 3.23 -19.98
N PRO A 272 31.80 3.38 -20.83
CA PRO A 272 31.73 4.22 -22.04
C PRO A 272 30.57 3.83 -22.98
N ILE A 273 30.29 2.54 -23.12
CA ILE A 273 29.21 2.03 -23.99
C ILE A 273 27.82 2.46 -23.51
N HIS A 274 27.57 2.42 -22.20
CA HIS A 274 26.34 2.94 -21.60
C HIS A 274 26.22 4.45 -21.80
N GLN A 275 27.31 5.20 -21.62
CA GLN A 275 27.32 6.65 -21.85
C GLN A 275 26.99 6.98 -23.31
N ALA A 276 27.61 6.30 -24.28
CA ALA A 276 27.34 6.51 -25.71
C ALA A 276 25.86 6.28 -26.05
N ALA A 277 25.27 5.20 -25.50
CA ALA A 277 23.85 4.89 -25.66
C ALA A 277 22.94 5.97 -25.03
N ILE A 278 23.25 6.42 -23.82
CA ILE A 278 22.48 7.44 -23.10
C ILE A 278 22.51 8.81 -23.79
N TYR A 279 23.67 9.21 -24.30
CA TYR A 279 23.86 10.48 -25.01
C TYR A 279 23.38 10.43 -26.46
N GLY A 280 22.96 9.28 -26.97
CA GLY A 280 22.44 9.16 -28.32
C GLY A 280 23.51 9.17 -29.42
N ASN A 281 24.77 8.87 -29.08
CA ASN A 281 25.89 8.95 -30.03
C ASN A 281 26.11 7.60 -30.73
N ILE A 282 25.45 7.40 -31.87
CA ILE A 282 25.54 6.17 -32.69
C ILE A 282 26.97 5.97 -33.23
N ASP A 283 27.68 7.03 -33.59
CA ASP A 283 29.02 6.91 -34.16
C ASP A 283 30.02 6.41 -33.11
N GLU A 284 29.94 6.96 -31.90
CA GLU A 284 30.73 6.49 -30.76
C GLU A 284 30.36 5.06 -30.36
N LEU A 285 29.06 4.72 -30.37
CA LEU A 285 28.60 3.35 -30.12
C LEU A 285 29.18 2.38 -31.15
N ASN A 286 29.15 2.73 -32.44
CA ASN A 286 29.76 1.95 -33.53
C ASN A 286 31.28 1.79 -33.33
N ARG A 287 31.96 2.87 -32.93
CA ARG A 287 33.40 2.88 -32.67
C ARG A 287 33.75 1.90 -31.54
N LEU A 288 33.04 1.98 -30.41
CA LEU A 288 33.23 1.08 -29.27
C LEU A 288 32.96 -0.39 -29.64
N ILE A 289 31.91 -0.68 -30.40
CA ILE A 289 31.58 -2.04 -30.83
C ILE A 289 32.65 -2.61 -31.79
N LYS A 290 33.12 -1.81 -32.75
CA LYS A 290 34.03 -2.28 -33.82
C LYS A 290 35.50 -2.29 -33.41
N GLU A 291 35.94 -1.26 -32.72
CA GLU A 291 37.37 -1.04 -32.40
C GLU A 291 37.73 -1.59 -31.02
N GLU A 292 36.82 -1.47 -30.05
CA GLU A 292 37.06 -1.90 -28.65
C GLU A 292 36.37 -3.24 -28.32
N HIS A 293 35.67 -3.85 -29.30
CA HIS A 293 34.90 -5.08 -29.14
C HIS A 293 33.93 -5.03 -27.95
N ALA A 294 33.35 -3.85 -27.69
CA ALA A 294 32.45 -3.65 -26.57
C ALA A 294 31.14 -4.42 -26.76
N ASP A 295 30.74 -5.14 -25.73
CA ASP A 295 29.52 -5.96 -25.72
C ASP A 295 28.29 -5.12 -25.34
N LEU A 296 27.27 -5.13 -26.19
CA LEU A 296 26.00 -4.41 -25.96
C LEU A 296 25.16 -5.05 -24.84
N ASP A 297 25.44 -6.30 -24.48
CA ASP A 297 24.82 -6.99 -23.35
C ASP A 297 25.58 -6.78 -22.04
N MET A 298 26.71 -6.05 -22.07
CA MET A 298 27.48 -5.76 -20.88
C MET A 298 26.62 -5.00 -19.86
N MET A 299 26.44 -5.62 -18.69
CA MET A 299 25.79 -4.99 -17.56
C MET A 299 26.77 -4.11 -16.79
N ASP A 300 26.29 -2.97 -16.32
CA ASP A 300 27.04 -2.12 -15.39
C ASP A 300 27.00 -2.67 -13.96
N ASN A 301 27.57 -1.92 -13.01
CA ASN A 301 27.56 -2.27 -11.57
C ASN A 301 26.15 -2.28 -10.93
N TYR A 302 25.11 -1.94 -11.69
CA TYR A 302 23.71 -1.90 -11.26
C TYR A 302 22.84 -2.92 -12.02
N ASN A 303 23.48 -3.85 -12.73
CA ASN A 303 22.81 -4.86 -13.54
C ASN A 303 21.97 -4.27 -14.68
N MET A 304 22.38 -3.11 -15.20
CA MET A 304 21.71 -2.38 -16.27
C MET A 304 22.53 -2.44 -17.56
N THR A 305 21.87 -2.79 -18.67
CA THR A 305 22.49 -2.76 -20.01
C THR A 305 22.34 -1.36 -20.66
N PRO A 306 23.16 -1.03 -21.67
CA PRO A 306 22.98 0.20 -22.46
C PRO A 306 21.56 0.34 -23.05
N LEU A 307 20.94 -0.78 -23.43
CA LEU A 307 19.57 -0.81 -23.94
C LEU A 307 18.55 -0.38 -22.87
N MET A 308 18.68 -0.87 -21.64
CA MET A 308 17.77 -0.53 -20.54
C MET A 308 17.76 0.98 -20.27
N TYR A 309 18.94 1.62 -20.19
CA TYR A 309 19.03 3.08 -20.04
C TYR A 309 18.41 3.83 -21.21
N SER A 310 18.65 3.35 -22.44
CA SER A 310 18.13 3.96 -23.66
C SER A 310 16.60 3.95 -23.68
N ILE A 311 15.96 2.89 -23.18
CA ILE A 311 14.50 2.79 -23.08
C ILE A 311 13.95 3.75 -22.02
N LEU A 312 14.52 3.77 -20.82
CA LEU A 312 14.07 4.63 -19.72
C LEU A 312 14.17 6.12 -20.05
N ILE A 313 15.23 6.51 -20.77
CA ILE A 313 15.47 7.90 -21.22
C ILE A 313 14.80 8.17 -22.58
N SER A 314 14.16 7.17 -23.20
CA SER A 314 13.43 7.27 -24.47
C SER A 314 14.30 7.68 -25.67
N ARG A 315 15.48 7.06 -25.81
CA ARG A 315 16.40 7.21 -26.95
C ARG A 315 16.02 6.30 -28.13
N GLU A 316 14.93 6.62 -28.82
CA GLU A 316 14.36 5.85 -29.94
C GLU A 316 15.41 5.33 -30.94
N HIS A 317 16.30 6.22 -31.43
CA HIS A 317 17.28 5.88 -32.46
C HIS A 317 18.31 4.85 -32.00
N ILE A 318 18.73 4.91 -30.73
CA ILE A 318 19.68 3.97 -30.14
C ILE A 318 18.98 2.63 -29.89
N VAL A 319 17.78 2.65 -29.32
CA VAL A 319 16.98 1.42 -29.09
C VAL A 319 16.80 0.64 -30.40
N ARG A 320 16.42 1.33 -31.48
CA ARG A 320 16.30 0.73 -32.81
C ARG A 320 17.62 0.21 -33.37
N TYR A 321 18.72 0.93 -33.14
CA TYR A 321 20.05 0.50 -33.58
C TYR A 321 20.51 -0.77 -32.86
N ILE A 322 20.34 -0.83 -31.53
CA ILE A 322 20.76 -1.96 -30.70
C ILE A 322 20.01 -3.24 -31.11
N TYR A 323 18.66 -3.21 -31.17
CA TYR A 323 17.87 -4.37 -31.59
C TYR A 323 18.12 -4.83 -33.03
N ARG A 324 18.56 -3.93 -33.93
CA ARG A 324 18.94 -4.29 -35.31
C ARG A 324 20.35 -4.89 -35.39
N SER A 325 21.23 -4.53 -34.46
CA SER A 325 22.62 -4.95 -34.47
C SER A 325 22.82 -6.31 -33.82
N GLN A 326 21.99 -6.68 -32.85
CA GLN A 326 21.97 -7.99 -32.19
C GLN A 326 20.52 -8.39 -31.89
N THR A 327 20.08 -9.55 -32.41
CA THR A 327 18.68 -10.00 -32.34
C THR A 327 18.29 -10.65 -31.02
N ASP A 328 19.26 -10.97 -30.17
CA ASP A 328 19.05 -11.82 -28.99
C ASP A 328 19.10 -11.01 -27.67
N ILE A 329 19.30 -9.70 -27.75
CA ILE A 329 19.30 -8.81 -26.58
C ILE A 329 17.88 -8.71 -26.04
N LEU A 330 17.62 -9.39 -24.92
CA LEU A 330 16.36 -9.33 -24.19
C LEU A 330 16.57 -8.65 -22.85
N ILE A 331 15.61 -7.81 -22.47
CA ILE A 331 15.58 -7.12 -21.17
C ILE A 331 14.77 -7.95 -20.19
N GLY A 332 13.70 -8.59 -20.67
CA GLY A 332 12.77 -9.41 -19.89
C GLY A 332 11.98 -8.62 -18.85
N TYR A 333 11.44 -9.34 -17.86
CA TYR A 333 10.66 -8.79 -16.75
C TYR A 333 11.35 -7.76 -15.83
N PRO A 334 12.69 -7.78 -15.60
CA PRO A 334 13.35 -6.88 -14.63
C PRO A 334 13.07 -5.38 -14.80
N LEU A 335 12.80 -4.91 -16.03
CA LEU A 335 12.56 -3.49 -16.31
C LEU A 335 11.06 -3.12 -16.38
N ALA A 336 10.17 -4.11 -16.36
CA ALA A 336 8.74 -3.92 -16.64
C ALA A 336 8.06 -2.96 -15.67
N ASP A 337 8.22 -3.17 -14.35
CA ASP A 337 7.68 -2.30 -13.30
C ASP A 337 8.12 -0.85 -13.47
N SER A 338 9.38 -0.66 -13.86
CA SER A 338 9.96 0.65 -14.06
C SER A 338 9.41 1.32 -15.31
N ILE A 339 9.37 0.61 -16.43
CA ILE A 339 8.75 1.09 -17.67
C ILE A 339 7.28 1.44 -17.41
N SER A 340 6.55 0.61 -16.68
CA SER A 340 5.16 0.86 -16.31
C SER A 340 4.97 2.16 -15.55
N ALA A 341 5.75 2.38 -14.49
CA ALA A 341 5.72 3.62 -13.73
C ALA A 341 6.04 4.87 -14.60
N ALA A 342 6.70 4.68 -15.74
CA ALA A 342 7.08 5.70 -16.71
C ALA A 342 6.18 5.78 -17.94
N LEU A 343 5.22 4.87 -18.10
CA LEU A 343 4.44 4.69 -19.32
C LEU A 343 3.80 6.00 -19.80
N GLY A 344 3.42 6.87 -18.87
CA GLY A 344 2.83 8.16 -19.21
C GLY A 344 3.77 9.19 -19.84
N GLY A 345 5.04 8.85 -20.07
CA GLY A 345 5.93 9.65 -20.90
C GLY A 345 7.02 8.85 -21.60
N ILE A 346 6.94 7.52 -21.64
CA ILE A 346 7.72 6.74 -22.61
C ILE A 346 7.09 7.01 -23.97
N GLU A 347 7.90 7.37 -24.96
CA GLU A 347 7.41 7.57 -26.31
C GLU A 347 6.81 6.27 -26.85
N TYR A 348 5.59 6.32 -27.42
CA TYR A 348 4.88 5.14 -27.93
C TYR A 348 5.75 4.34 -28.92
N LYS A 349 6.66 5.00 -29.63
CA LYS A 349 7.60 4.39 -30.56
C LYS A 349 8.60 3.44 -29.88
N VAL A 350 9.03 3.74 -28.66
CA VAL A 350 9.91 2.84 -27.88
C VAL A 350 9.14 1.58 -27.49
N LEU A 351 7.88 1.73 -27.05
CA LEU A 351 7.01 0.58 -26.78
C LEU A 351 6.74 -0.26 -28.03
N GLN A 352 6.58 0.39 -29.20
CA GLN A 352 6.45 -0.32 -30.47
C GLN A 352 7.68 -1.15 -30.80
N ILE A 353 8.88 -0.64 -30.52
CA ILE A 353 10.13 -1.39 -30.73
C ILE A 353 10.21 -2.57 -29.74
N ILE A 354 9.89 -2.35 -28.45
CA ILE A 354 9.88 -3.43 -27.44
C ILE A 354 8.91 -4.53 -27.86
N ARG A 355 7.67 -4.21 -28.25
CA ARG A 355 6.70 -5.20 -28.74
C ARG A 355 7.23 -6.06 -29.89
N GLN A 356 8.03 -5.48 -30.79
CA GLN A 356 8.56 -6.18 -31.97
C GLN A 356 9.72 -7.14 -31.64
N HIS A 357 10.48 -6.85 -30.59
CA HIS A 357 11.76 -7.52 -30.32
C HIS A 357 11.84 -8.21 -28.94
N ASP A 358 11.09 -7.75 -27.93
CA ASP A 358 11.03 -8.29 -26.57
C ASP A 358 9.58 -8.28 -26.07
N TYR A 359 8.83 -9.30 -26.48
CA TYR A 359 7.41 -9.43 -26.15
C TYR A 359 7.17 -9.73 -24.67
N GLU A 360 8.09 -10.44 -23.99
CA GLU A 360 7.98 -10.73 -22.55
C GLU A 360 8.03 -9.44 -21.72
N CYS A 361 8.97 -8.53 -22.03
CA CYS A 361 9.00 -7.22 -21.42
C CYS A 361 7.73 -6.42 -21.77
N TYR A 362 7.26 -6.48 -23.03
CA TYR A 362 6.05 -5.78 -23.45
C TYR A 362 4.80 -6.26 -22.68
N GLU A 363 4.63 -7.57 -22.54
CA GLU A 363 3.55 -8.20 -21.78
C GLU A 363 3.55 -7.77 -20.32
N ALA A 364 4.72 -7.78 -19.67
CA ALA A 364 4.87 -7.34 -18.30
C ALA A 364 4.55 -5.83 -18.12
N VAL A 365 4.91 -5.01 -19.11
CA VAL A 365 4.56 -3.59 -19.13
C VAL A 365 3.04 -3.40 -19.28
N ILE A 366 2.39 -4.19 -20.13
CA ILE A 366 0.93 -4.17 -20.26
C ILE A 366 0.27 -4.60 -18.96
N PHE A 367 0.75 -5.69 -18.35
CA PHE A 367 0.29 -6.15 -17.05
C PHE A 367 0.28 -4.95 -16.09
N GLU A 368 1.42 -4.33 -15.82
CA GLU A 368 1.48 -3.21 -14.90
C GLU A 368 0.64 -1.97 -15.35
N ALA A 369 0.49 -1.72 -16.65
CA ALA A 369 -0.34 -0.63 -17.19
C ALA A 369 -1.82 -0.75 -16.82
N PHE A 370 -2.38 -1.96 -16.92
CA PHE A 370 -3.77 -2.26 -16.54
C PHE A 370 -3.98 -2.29 -15.02
N GLY A 371 -2.90 -2.18 -14.24
CA GLY A 371 -2.95 -2.03 -12.79
C GLY A 371 -3.18 -0.59 -12.32
N ASP A 372 -2.71 0.42 -13.07
CA ASP A 372 -2.82 1.84 -12.66
C ASP A 372 -4.02 2.54 -13.33
N GLU A 373 -5.09 2.84 -12.57
CA GLU A 373 -6.25 3.57 -13.10
C GLU A 373 -5.86 4.94 -13.68
N ARG A 374 -4.83 5.59 -13.13
CA ARG A 374 -4.38 6.91 -13.59
C ARG A 374 -3.91 6.85 -15.04
N PHE A 375 -3.41 5.70 -15.49
CA PHE A 375 -2.95 5.49 -16.85
C PHE A 375 -4.06 5.76 -17.88
N PHE A 376 -5.30 5.35 -17.60
CA PHE A 376 -6.47 5.51 -18.47
C PHE A 376 -7.12 6.89 -18.39
N THR A 377 -6.81 7.67 -17.34
CA THR A 377 -7.37 9.03 -17.16
C THR A 377 -6.46 10.14 -17.64
N ASN A 378 -5.16 9.87 -17.78
CA ASN A 378 -4.18 10.87 -18.17
C ASN A 378 -4.18 11.07 -19.70
N SER A 379 -4.51 12.28 -20.15
CA SER A 379 -4.59 12.63 -21.57
C SER A 379 -3.26 12.47 -22.32
N SER A 380 -2.12 12.53 -21.63
CA SER A 380 -0.81 12.30 -22.25
C SER A 380 -0.60 10.88 -22.76
N ASN A 381 -1.43 9.93 -22.32
CA ASN A 381 -1.24 8.50 -22.58
C ASN A 381 -2.10 8.01 -23.74
N ARG A 382 -2.86 8.89 -24.42
CA ARG A 382 -3.87 8.50 -25.40
C ARG A 382 -3.31 7.67 -26.56
N GLU A 383 -2.13 8.02 -27.07
CA GLU A 383 -1.47 7.29 -28.16
C GLU A 383 -1.02 5.89 -27.72
N VAL A 384 -0.45 5.79 -26.52
CA VAL A 384 -0.03 4.50 -25.93
C VAL A 384 -1.25 3.64 -25.59
N LEU A 385 -2.32 4.23 -25.07
CA LEU A 385 -3.59 3.55 -24.80
C LEU A 385 -4.20 3.01 -26.09
N GLN A 386 -4.25 3.79 -27.17
CA GLN A 386 -4.73 3.33 -28.47
C GLN A 386 -3.95 2.11 -28.95
N PHE A 387 -2.61 2.16 -28.82
CA PHE A 387 -1.73 1.06 -29.20
C PHE A 387 -1.95 -0.21 -28.37
N ILE A 388 -1.98 -0.10 -27.04
CA ILE A 388 -2.19 -1.23 -26.13
C ILE A 388 -3.60 -1.84 -26.30
N LEU A 389 -4.63 -1.01 -26.50
CA LEU A 389 -6.00 -1.48 -26.70
C LEU A 389 -6.16 -2.29 -28.00
N ALA A 390 -5.39 -1.98 -29.05
CA ALA A 390 -5.38 -2.78 -30.28
C ALA A 390 -4.83 -4.20 -30.05
N ASP A 391 -3.96 -4.38 -29.06
CA ASP A 391 -3.29 -5.64 -28.75
C ASP A 391 -4.08 -6.57 -27.85
N LEU A 392 -5.19 -6.08 -27.27
CA LEU A 392 -6.18 -6.90 -26.58
C LEU A 392 -6.86 -7.95 -27.48
N THR A 393 -6.57 -7.95 -28.78
CA THR A 393 -6.94 -9.01 -29.72
C THR A 393 -6.13 -10.31 -29.47
N ASN A 394 -4.95 -10.21 -28.86
CA ASN A 394 -4.16 -11.35 -28.41
C ASN A 394 -4.71 -11.89 -27.06
N GLN A 395 -4.85 -13.21 -26.95
CA GLN A 395 -5.33 -13.87 -25.73
C GLN A 395 -4.41 -13.69 -24.54
N GLU A 396 -3.09 -13.84 -24.71
CA GLU A 396 -2.12 -13.70 -23.62
C GLU A 396 -2.15 -12.27 -23.07
N THR A 397 -2.13 -11.27 -23.96
CA THR A 397 -2.25 -9.86 -23.60
C THR A 397 -3.57 -9.54 -22.90
N PHE A 398 -4.68 -10.08 -23.40
CA PHE A 398 -5.99 -9.88 -22.77
C PHE A 398 -6.05 -10.53 -21.38
N TYR A 399 -5.46 -11.72 -21.24
CA TYR A 399 -5.37 -12.43 -19.97
C TYR A 399 -4.52 -11.65 -18.95
N ALA A 400 -3.31 -11.23 -19.31
CA ALA A 400 -2.44 -10.41 -18.48
C ALA A 400 -3.12 -9.09 -18.05
N ALA A 401 -3.85 -8.44 -18.96
CA ALA A 401 -4.62 -7.23 -18.64
C ALA A 401 -5.73 -7.50 -17.60
N CYS A 402 -6.44 -8.62 -17.70
CA CYS A 402 -7.43 -9.03 -16.72
C CYS A 402 -6.78 -9.37 -15.36
N GLN A 403 -5.69 -10.13 -15.34
CA GLN A 403 -4.98 -10.47 -14.11
C GLN A 403 -4.49 -9.23 -13.37
N SER A 404 -3.92 -8.26 -14.09
CA SER A 404 -3.43 -7.03 -13.45
C SER A 404 -4.54 -6.12 -12.93
N ALA A 405 -5.62 -5.94 -13.71
CA ALA A 405 -6.77 -5.16 -13.25
C ALA A 405 -7.36 -5.77 -11.95
N ILE A 406 -7.37 -7.10 -11.86
CA ILE A 406 -7.78 -7.84 -10.67
C ILE A 406 -6.80 -7.66 -9.50
N SER A 407 -5.50 -7.87 -9.72
CA SER A 407 -4.46 -7.76 -8.68
C SER A 407 -4.39 -6.37 -8.07
N SER A 408 -4.57 -5.35 -8.91
CA SER A 408 -4.55 -3.94 -8.53
C SER A 408 -5.88 -3.43 -7.99
N ARG A 409 -6.90 -4.30 -7.89
CA ARG A 409 -8.23 -3.98 -7.35
C ARG A 409 -8.96 -2.88 -8.12
N ASN A 410 -8.71 -2.76 -9.42
CA ASN A 410 -9.29 -1.75 -10.28
C ASN A 410 -10.68 -2.18 -10.78
N GLY A 411 -11.69 -2.07 -9.91
CA GLY A 411 -13.05 -2.51 -10.20
C GLY A 411 -13.66 -1.91 -11.46
N ARG A 412 -13.27 -0.68 -11.83
CA ARG A 412 -13.74 -0.01 -13.05
C ARG A 412 -13.17 -0.66 -14.30
N LEU A 413 -11.84 -0.87 -14.36
CA LEU A 413 -11.20 -1.53 -15.51
C LEU A 413 -11.64 -2.99 -15.63
N ILE A 414 -11.81 -3.70 -14.52
CA ILE A 414 -12.35 -5.07 -14.52
C ILE A 414 -13.71 -5.08 -15.21
N HIS A 415 -14.63 -4.20 -14.81
CA HIS A 415 -15.96 -4.12 -15.42
C HIS A 415 -15.88 -3.82 -16.92
N GLN A 416 -14.99 -2.91 -17.31
CA GLN A 416 -14.77 -2.54 -18.70
C GLN A 416 -14.19 -3.70 -19.54
N LEU A 417 -13.25 -4.47 -19.01
CA LEU A 417 -12.66 -5.62 -19.72
C LEU A 417 -13.64 -6.80 -19.83
N ILE A 418 -14.34 -7.12 -18.74
CA ILE A 418 -15.16 -8.34 -18.66
C ILE A 418 -16.57 -8.12 -19.19
N SER A 419 -17.20 -7.00 -18.85
CA SER A 419 -18.64 -6.79 -19.08
C SER A 419 -18.90 -5.69 -20.12
N ASP A 420 -18.13 -4.61 -20.14
CA ASP A 420 -18.42 -3.38 -20.91
C ASP A 420 -17.23 -2.89 -21.76
N LEU A 421 -16.81 -3.75 -22.69
CA LEU A 421 -15.76 -3.43 -23.67
C LEU A 421 -16.03 -2.14 -24.48
N PRO A 422 -17.27 -1.81 -24.90
CA PRO A 422 -17.54 -0.58 -25.63
C PRO A 422 -17.09 0.69 -24.88
N THR A 423 -17.30 0.75 -23.57
CA THR A 423 -16.86 1.89 -22.76
C THR A 423 -15.33 1.98 -22.68
N LEU A 424 -14.61 0.85 -22.65
CA LEU A 424 -13.16 0.83 -22.73
C LEU A 424 -12.66 1.38 -24.07
N LEU A 425 -13.33 1.02 -25.17
CA LEU A 425 -12.94 1.41 -26.52
C LEU A 425 -13.33 2.85 -26.89
N GLN A 426 -14.09 3.57 -26.05
CA GLN A 426 -14.32 5.01 -26.24
C GLN A 426 -12.99 5.80 -26.27
N PHE A 427 -12.00 5.36 -25.51
CA PHE A 427 -10.66 5.95 -25.48
C PHE A 427 -9.85 5.75 -26.78
N TYR A 428 -10.26 4.81 -27.64
CA TYR A 428 -9.61 4.53 -28.91
C TYR A 428 -9.92 5.59 -29.99
N THR A 429 -10.99 6.38 -29.83
CA THR A 429 -11.63 7.10 -30.95
C THR A 429 -10.82 8.20 -31.66
N ASN A 430 -10.84 8.14 -33.00
CA ASN A 430 -10.91 9.29 -33.92
C ASN A 430 -11.72 8.98 -35.22
N SER A 431 -12.08 7.72 -35.51
CA SER A 431 -12.93 7.33 -36.65
C SER A 431 -13.89 6.18 -36.28
N GLY A 432 -15.14 6.25 -36.74
CA GLY A 432 -16.24 5.35 -36.29
C GLY A 432 -16.24 3.93 -36.88
N ASP A 433 -15.55 3.72 -38.00
CA ASP A 433 -15.64 2.44 -38.75
C ASP A 433 -14.65 1.36 -38.24
N ASP A 434 -13.52 1.74 -37.64
CA ASP A 434 -12.48 0.79 -37.21
C ASP A 434 -12.77 0.14 -35.84
N VAL A 435 -13.60 0.81 -35.02
CA VAL A 435 -13.92 0.38 -33.64
C VAL A 435 -14.81 -0.86 -33.62
N GLN A 436 -15.73 -1.02 -34.57
CA GLN A 436 -16.62 -2.18 -34.60
C GLN A 436 -15.86 -3.48 -34.92
N GLY A 437 -14.92 -3.44 -35.86
CA GLY A 437 -14.07 -4.57 -36.19
C GLY A 437 -13.18 -4.98 -35.01
N LEU A 438 -12.54 -4.00 -34.38
CA LEU A 438 -11.71 -4.23 -33.20
C LEU A 438 -12.54 -4.80 -32.02
N LEU A 439 -13.72 -4.24 -31.76
CA LEU A 439 -14.62 -4.74 -30.71
C LEU A 439 -15.02 -6.22 -30.93
N GLN A 440 -15.26 -6.62 -32.18
CA GLN A 440 -15.56 -8.02 -32.50
C GLN A 440 -14.35 -8.93 -32.21
N GLN A 441 -13.16 -8.52 -32.61
CA GLN A 441 -11.92 -9.29 -32.38
C GLN A 441 -11.59 -9.41 -30.89
N ILE A 442 -11.66 -8.32 -30.13
CA ILE A 442 -11.45 -8.34 -28.67
C ILE A 442 -12.54 -9.17 -27.98
N THR A 443 -13.79 -9.09 -28.44
CA THR A 443 -14.88 -9.92 -27.90
C THR A 443 -14.61 -11.42 -28.11
N PHE A 444 -14.02 -11.78 -29.25
CA PHE A 444 -13.59 -13.15 -29.51
C PHE A 444 -12.44 -13.58 -28.58
N ALA A 445 -11.40 -12.74 -28.43
CA ALA A 445 -10.30 -12.99 -27.50
C ALA A 445 -10.80 -13.16 -26.06
N ARG A 446 -11.67 -12.26 -25.59
CA ARG A 446 -12.34 -12.34 -24.29
C ARG A 446 -13.04 -13.67 -24.08
N LYS A 447 -13.86 -14.12 -25.04
CA LYS A 447 -14.57 -15.41 -24.92
C LYS A 447 -13.61 -16.59 -24.78
N LYS A 448 -12.50 -16.58 -25.51
CA LYS A 448 -11.50 -17.65 -25.44
C LYS A 448 -10.76 -17.63 -24.11
N VAL A 449 -10.28 -16.48 -23.65
CA VAL A 449 -9.63 -16.32 -22.33
C VAL A 449 -10.57 -16.74 -21.20
N ILE A 450 -11.83 -16.34 -21.24
CA ILE A 450 -12.83 -16.75 -20.24
C ILE A 450 -13.04 -18.27 -20.24
N THR A 451 -12.96 -18.92 -21.40
CA THR A 451 -13.13 -20.38 -21.53
C THR A 451 -11.90 -21.13 -21.00
N GLU A 452 -10.70 -20.67 -21.31
CA GLU A 452 -9.44 -21.34 -20.99
C GLU A 452 -8.95 -21.00 -19.57
N HIS A 453 -8.94 -19.71 -19.21
CA HIS A 453 -8.38 -19.16 -17.97
C HIS A 453 -9.41 -18.62 -16.99
N GLY A 454 -10.71 -18.73 -17.27
CA GLY A 454 -11.76 -18.16 -16.41
C GLY A 454 -11.70 -18.64 -14.96
N LYS A 455 -11.24 -19.88 -14.71
CA LYS A 455 -11.06 -20.40 -13.33
C LYS A 455 -9.92 -19.70 -12.58
N GLU A 456 -8.83 -19.41 -13.27
CA GLU A 456 -7.65 -18.72 -12.73
C GLU A 456 -8.01 -17.26 -12.41
N LEU A 457 -8.67 -16.55 -13.32
CA LEU A 457 -9.19 -15.19 -13.08
C LEU A 457 -10.14 -15.13 -11.88
N VAL A 458 -10.96 -16.17 -11.71
CA VAL A 458 -11.87 -16.28 -10.56
C VAL A 458 -11.09 -16.49 -9.25
N LEU A 459 -10.00 -17.27 -9.26
CA LEU A 459 -9.10 -17.43 -8.11
C LEU A 459 -8.38 -16.12 -7.76
N ASP A 460 -7.79 -15.45 -8.75
CA ASP A 460 -7.14 -14.15 -8.61
C ASP A 460 -8.12 -13.13 -8.03
N ALA A 461 -9.34 -13.07 -8.57
CA ALA A 461 -10.38 -12.18 -8.10
C ALA A 461 -10.72 -12.39 -6.63
N ALA A 462 -10.67 -13.62 -6.12
CA ALA A 462 -10.87 -13.85 -4.70
C ALA A 462 -9.66 -13.48 -3.84
N GLN A 463 -8.45 -13.84 -4.28
CA GLN A 463 -7.21 -13.48 -3.59
C GLN A 463 -7.16 -11.97 -3.32
N PHE A 464 -7.55 -11.17 -4.32
CA PHE A 464 -7.56 -9.71 -4.22
C PHE A 464 -8.91 -9.10 -3.79
N GLY A 465 -9.90 -9.92 -3.44
CA GLY A 465 -11.17 -9.45 -2.87
C GLY A 465 -12.17 -8.80 -3.83
N GLN A 466 -12.05 -9.07 -5.12
CA GLN A 466 -12.85 -8.51 -6.19
C GLN A 466 -14.17 -9.30 -6.37
N GLY A 467 -15.07 -9.23 -5.38
CA GLY A 467 -16.37 -9.92 -5.43
C GLY A 467 -17.21 -9.57 -6.68
N ASN A 468 -17.18 -8.31 -7.13
CA ASN A 468 -17.87 -7.89 -8.35
C ASN A 468 -17.30 -8.59 -9.60
N CYS A 469 -15.98 -8.72 -9.70
CA CYS A 469 -15.31 -9.44 -10.78
C CYS A 469 -15.78 -10.90 -10.88
N ILE A 470 -15.87 -11.59 -9.74
CA ILE A 470 -16.36 -12.98 -9.68
C ILE A 470 -17.78 -13.06 -10.23
N ARG A 471 -18.66 -12.12 -9.85
CA ARG A 471 -20.04 -12.08 -10.38
C ARG A 471 -20.05 -11.91 -11.88
N GLU A 472 -19.25 -11.00 -12.41
CA GLU A 472 -19.16 -10.71 -13.83
C GLU A 472 -18.61 -11.91 -14.63
N LEU A 473 -17.54 -12.55 -14.16
CA LEU A 473 -16.98 -13.76 -14.76
C LEU A 473 -18.02 -14.90 -14.84
N VAL A 474 -18.83 -15.08 -13.79
CA VAL A 474 -19.88 -16.10 -13.79
C VAL A 474 -21.01 -15.75 -14.76
N VAL A 475 -21.40 -14.47 -14.86
CA VAL A 475 -22.37 -14.01 -15.86
C VAL A 475 -21.87 -14.27 -17.29
N GLN A 476 -20.56 -14.15 -17.52
CA GLN A 476 -19.93 -14.50 -18.80
C GLN A 476 -19.77 -16.02 -19.04
N GLY A 477 -20.22 -16.87 -18.09
CA GLY A 477 -20.30 -18.32 -18.26
C GLY A 477 -19.27 -19.14 -17.50
N VAL A 478 -18.39 -18.52 -16.70
CA VAL A 478 -17.42 -19.27 -15.87
C VAL A 478 -18.14 -20.06 -14.79
N GLN A 479 -17.83 -21.34 -14.67
CA GLN A 479 -18.37 -22.23 -13.65
C GLN A 479 -17.36 -22.41 -12.50
N PRO A 480 -17.44 -21.64 -11.41
CA PRO A 480 -16.57 -21.83 -10.24
C PRO A 480 -16.89 -23.16 -9.57
N ASN A 481 -15.88 -24.02 -9.37
CA ASN A 481 -16.05 -25.28 -8.65
C ASN A 481 -15.81 -25.11 -7.14
N MET A 482 -16.15 -26.15 -6.35
CA MET A 482 -15.97 -26.15 -4.89
C MET A 482 -14.53 -26.11 -4.40
N HIS A 483 -13.58 -26.48 -5.25
CA HIS A 483 -12.17 -26.39 -4.94
C HIS A 483 -11.68 -24.94 -5.08
N CYS A 484 -12.09 -24.23 -6.14
CA CYS A 484 -11.87 -22.80 -6.31
C CYS A 484 -12.38 -22.05 -5.08
N VAL A 485 -13.65 -22.25 -4.70
CA VAL A 485 -14.22 -21.56 -3.52
C VAL A 485 -13.45 -21.83 -2.22
N ARG A 486 -12.78 -22.99 -2.08
CA ARG A 486 -11.94 -23.30 -0.91
C ARG A 486 -10.57 -22.61 -0.96
N GLU A 487 -9.90 -22.63 -2.11
CA GLU A 487 -8.63 -21.91 -2.31
C GLU A 487 -8.83 -20.40 -2.13
N MET A 488 -9.95 -19.87 -2.63
CA MET A 488 -10.38 -18.48 -2.43
C MET A 488 -10.51 -18.08 -0.95
N LEU A 489 -11.04 -18.98 -0.11
CA LEU A 489 -11.15 -18.76 1.33
C LEU A 489 -9.79 -18.86 2.03
N TYR A 490 -8.89 -19.69 1.51
CA TYR A 490 -7.53 -19.87 2.02
C TYR A 490 -6.62 -18.67 1.75
N LEU A 491 -6.69 -18.10 0.55
CA LEU A 491 -5.79 -17.05 0.04
C LEU A 491 -6.27 -15.63 0.35
N GLY A 492 -7.55 -15.46 0.64
CA GLY A 492 -8.19 -14.16 0.64
C GLY A 492 -8.64 -13.68 2.02
N ILE A 493 -8.38 -12.39 2.22
CA ILE A 493 -9.24 -11.47 2.97
C ILE A 493 -8.85 -11.35 4.44
N GLY A 494 -8.05 -10.33 4.72
CA GLY A 494 -8.00 -9.67 6.02
C GLY A 494 -8.50 -8.25 5.84
N ILE A 495 -9.25 -7.73 6.80
CA ILE A 495 -9.37 -6.28 6.91
C ILE A 495 -8.01 -5.81 7.42
N GLU A 496 -7.37 -4.91 6.68
CA GLU A 496 -6.15 -4.21 7.11
C GLU A 496 -6.49 -3.24 8.26
N LEU A 497 -6.88 -3.83 9.40
CA LEU A 497 -6.75 -3.26 10.73
C LEU A 497 -5.26 -2.97 10.98
N PRO A 498 -4.87 -2.07 11.92
CA PRO A 498 -3.54 -1.46 11.90
C PRO A 498 -2.45 -2.53 11.86
N SER A 499 -1.91 -2.71 10.67
CA SER A 499 -0.90 -3.69 10.32
C SER A 499 0.44 -2.98 10.26
N HIS A 500 1.55 -3.73 10.25
CA HIS A 500 2.87 -3.11 10.22
C HIS A 500 3.05 -2.35 8.90
N PHE A 501 2.38 -2.80 7.83
CA PHE A 501 2.24 -2.09 6.55
C PHE A 501 1.57 -0.71 6.67
N ALA A 502 0.59 -0.54 7.56
CA ALA A 502 -0.07 0.76 7.78
C ALA A 502 0.89 1.83 8.33
N ILE A 503 1.91 1.42 9.08
CA ILE A 503 2.95 2.33 9.58
C ILE A 503 4.11 2.43 8.56
N ALA A 504 4.41 1.35 7.85
CA ALA A 504 5.51 1.29 6.89
C ALA A 504 5.26 2.09 5.59
N SER A 505 4.02 2.46 5.26
CA SER A 505 3.67 3.23 4.05
C SER A 505 2.75 4.41 4.34
N ASN A 506 3.01 5.58 3.73
CA ASN A 506 2.15 6.76 3.89
C ASN A 506 0.75 6.54 3.30
N THR A 507 0.66 5.84 2.17
CA THR A 507 -0.62 5.51 1.52
C THR A 507 -1.47 4.61 2.40
N LYS A 508 -0.86 3.58 3.00
CA LYS A 508 -1.56 2.67 3.92
C LYS A 508 -1.95 3.38 5.21
N TYR A 509 -1.10 4.27 5.73
CA TYR A 509 -1.46 5.12 6.88
C TYR A 509 -2.68 6.01 6.57
N LYS A 510 -2.74 6.62 5.38
CA LYS A 510 -3.89 7.44 4.94
C LYS A 510 -5.19 6.62 4.90
N GLN A 511 -5.14 5.40 4.38
CA GLN A 511 -6.30 4.49 4.37
C GLN A 511 -6.75 4.15 5.80
N PHE A 512 -5.81 3.83 6.68
CA PHE A 512 -6.10 3.59 8.10
C PHE A 512 -6.71 4.83 8.78
N HIS A 513 -6.17 6.02 8.52
CA HIS A 513 -6.70 7.27 9.05
C HIS A 513 -8.13 7.57 8.56
N GLN A 514 -8.41 7.36 7.28
CA GLN A 514 -9.77 7.49 6.72
C GLN A 514 -10.76 6.55 7.40
N PHE A 515 -10.35 5.31 7.67
CA PHE A 515 -11.16 4.36 8.41
C PHE A 515 -11.45 4.86 9.84
N LEU A 516 -10.47 5.44 10.54
CA LEU A 516 -10.68 6.04 11.87
C LEU A 516 -11.65 7.23 11.85
N LEU A 517 -11.59 8.06 10.81
CA LEU A 517 -12.55 9.17 10.64
C LEU A 517 -13.98 8.64 10.47
N GLN A 518 -14.15 7.60 9.65
CA GLN A 518 -15.44 6.93 9.51
C GLN A 518 -15.94 6.38 10.85
N LEU A 519 -15.05 5.76 11.63
CA LEU A 519 -15.36 5.26 12.98
C LEU A 519 -15.61 6.34 14.03
N SER A 520 -15.21 7.59 13.82
CA SER A 520 -15.39 8.69 14.79
C SER A 520 -16.55 9.64 14.43
N GLY A 521 -17.03 9.59 13.18
CA GLY A 521 -18.12 10.42 12.66
C GLY A 521 -19.42 10.33 13.47
N GLN A 522 -20.18 11.42 13.50
CA GLN A 522 -21.49 11.46 14.17
C GLN A 522 -22.51 10.58 13.42
N ASP A 523 -22.51 10.64 12.10
CA ASP A 523 -23.38 9.86 11.18
C ASP A 523 -22.85 8.44 10.90
N PHE A 524 -22.24 7.80 11.89
CA PHE A 524 -21.68 6.46 11.73
C PHE A 524 -22.79 5.43 11.48
N ASP A 525 -22.79 4.85 10.27
CA ASP A 525 -23.65 3.74 9.88
C ASP A 525 -22.84 2.44 9.78
N THR A 526 -23.04 1.57 10.76
CA THR A 526 -22.42 0.24 10.83
C THR A 526 -22.72 -0.61 9.60
N ASN A 527 -23.93 -0.56 9.05
CA ASN A 527 -24.31 -1.35 7.88
C ASN A 527 -23.63 -0.85 6.61
N ALA A 528 -23.50 0.47 6.45
CA ALA A 528 -22.75 1.05 5.33
C ALA A 528 -21.29 0.57 5.36
N VAL A 529 -20.64 0.60 6.53
CA VAL A 529 -19.26 0.11 6.70
C VAL A 529 -19.17 -1.38 6.37
N VAL A 530 -20.05 -2.22 6.93
CA VAL A 530 -20.07 -3.67 6.67
C VAL A 530 -20.20 -3.96 5.18
N LYS A 531 -21.03 -3.20 4.45
CA LYS A 531 -21.20 -3.35 3.00
C LYS A 531 -19.93 -3.05 2.19
N THR A 532 -18.99 -2.28 2.74
CA THR A 532 -17.68 -2.03 2.12
C THR A 532 -16.62 -3.07 2.48
N LEU A 533 -16.87 -3.92 3.48
CA LEU A 533 -15.89 -4.91 3.92
C LEU A 533 -15.73 -6.03 2.89
N GLN A 534 -14.48 -6.34 2.56
CA GLN A 534 -14.11 -7.35 1.56
C GLN A 534 -14.73 -8.73 1.85
N PHE A 535 -14.82 -9.14 3.13
CA PHE A 535 -15.46 -10.41 3.50
C PHE A 535 -16.95 -10.44 3.14
N TYR A 536 -17.65 -9.33 3.36
CA TYR A 536 -19.08 -9.25 3.08
C TYR A 536 -19.34 -9.12 1.58
N THR A 537 -18.60 -8.27 0.88
CA THR A 537 -18.76 -8.10 -0.58
C THR A 537 -18.47 -9.40 -1.32
N PHE A 538 -17.44 -10.14 -0.89
CA PHE A 538 -17.12 -11.46 -1.42
C PHE A 538 -18.21 -12.49 -1.13
N ALA A 539 -18.64 -12.63 0.13
CA ALA A 539 -19.70 -13.56 0.52
C ALA A 539 -21.01 -13.27 -0.23
N LYS A 540 -21.36 -11.98 -0.35
CA LYS A 540 -22.54 -11.51 -1.06
C LYS A 540 -22.45 -11.84 -2.56
N ALA A 541 -21.31 -11.57 -3.18
CA ALA A 541 -21.09 -11.89 -4.58
C ALA A 541 -21.28 -13.38 -4.87
N ILE A 542 -20.77 -14.26 -3.99
CA ILE A 542 -20.97 -15.71 -4.09
C ILE A 542 -22.45 -16.10 -3.88
N ALA A 543 -23.11 -15.53 -2.87
CA ALA A 543 -24.51 -15.83 -2.56
C ALA A 543 -25.45 -15.42 -3.70
N ASP A 544 -25.12 -14.35 -4.43
CA ASP A 544 -25.90 -13.85 -5.56
C ASP A 544 -25.71 -14.68 -6.85
N LEU A 545 -24.77 -15.64 -6.89
CA LEU A 545 -24.49 -16.44 -8.09
C LEU A 545 -25.63 -17.43 -8.45
N PRO A 546 -26.06 -17.50 -9.73
CA PRO A 546 -27.19 -18.35 -10.17
C PRO A 546 -27.00 -19.85 -9.89
N THR A 547 -25.77 -20.36 -10.03
CA THR A 547 -25.42 -21.78 -9.86
C THR A 547 -25.40 -22.24 -8.41
N TYR A 548 -25.25 -21.31 -7.47
CA TYR A 548 -25.27 -21.62 -6.04
C TYR A 548 -26.66 -21.48 -5.42
N GLN A 549 -27.58 -20.75 -6.05
CA GLN A 549 -28.99 -20.72 -5.65
C GLN A 549 -29.64 -22.12 -5.68
N THR A 550 -29.14 -23.03 -6.52
CA THR A 550 -29.59 -24.44 -6.59
C THR A 550 -28.90 -25.37 -5.57
N MET A 551 -27.67 -25.06 -5.11
CA MET A 551 -26.92 -25.85 -4.13
C MET A 551 -26.91 -25.21 -2.72
N LYS A 552 -28.06 -25.21 -2.05
CA LYS A 552 -28.29 -24.57 -0.73
C LYS A 552 -27.31 -24.98 0.38
N GLU A 553 -26.95 -26.27 0.46
CA GLU A 553 -26.01 -26.79 1.47
C GLU A 553 -24.61 -26.23 1.31
N THR A 554 -24.23 -25.92 0.07
CA THR A 554 -22.92 -25.39 -0.29
C THR A 554 -22.75 -23.94 0.15
N ILE A 555 -23.76 -23.09 -0.07
CA ILE A 555 -23.75 -21.68 0.39
C ILE A 555 -23.64 -21.62 1.91
N ASN A 556 -24.44 -22.42 2.64
CA ASN A 556 -24.38 -22.45 4.12
C ASN A 556 -22.97 -22.79 4.61
N ARG A 557 -22.31 -23.75 3.98
CA ARG A 557 -20.94 -24.11 4.31
C ARG A 557 -19.96 -22.96 4.05
N ILE A 558 -20.04 -22.30 2.90
CA ILE A 558 -19.15 -21.19 2.51
C ILE A 558 -19.32 -20.01 3.47
N ILE A 559 -20.57 -19.60 3.74
CA ILE A 559 -20.86 -18.51 4.69
C ILE A 559 -20.28 -18.84 6.06
N THR A 560 -20.47 -20.08 6.54
CA THR A 560 -19.93 -20.54 7.83
C THR A 560 -18.40 -20.48 7.85
N GLU A 561 -17.73 -20.88 6.77
CA GLU A 561 -16.27 -20.81 6.67
C GLU A 561 -15.75 -19.36 6.68
N ILE A 562 -16.41 -18.45 5.94
CA ILE A 562 -16.10 -17.00 5.97
C ILE A 562 -16.31 -16.44 7.39
N MET A 563 -17.41 -16.82 8.05
CA MET A 563 -17.70 -16.40 9.43
C MET A 563 -16.62 -16.91 10.40
N CYS A 564 -16.23 -18.18 10.34
CA CYS A 564 -15.18 -18.70 11.21
C CYS A 564 -13.82 -18.01 10.96
N ARG A 565 -13.45 -17.77 9.70
CA ARG A 565 -12.21 -17.04 9.34
C ARG A 565 -12.22 -15.60 9.83
N THR A 566 -13.32 -14.88 9.62
CA THR A 566 -13.48 -13.51 10.15
C THR A 566 -13.37 -13.48 11.67
N MET A 567 -13.94 -14.46 12.36
CA MET A 567 -13.82 -14.56 13.82
C MET A 567 -12.38 -14.84 14.27
N HIS A 568 -11.60 -15.62 13.50
CA HIS A 568 -10.20 -15.90 13.80
C HIS A 568 -9.21 -14.79 13.43
N SER A 569 -9.65 -13.77 12.68
CA SER A 569 -8.87 -12.57 12.37
C SER A 569 -8.67 -11.66 13.59
N ASP A 570 -8.05 -10.47 13.47
CA ASP A 570 -7.78 -9.58 14.61
C ASP A 570 -9.04 -9.07 15.37
N TRP A 571 -10.24 -9.43 14.92
CA TRP A 571 -11.55 -8.98 15.43
C TRP A 571 -11.94 -9.57 16.78
N TYR A 572 -11.36 -10.70 17.20
CA TYR A 572 -11.74 -11.34 18.49
C TYR A 572 -11.09 -10.69 19.72
N GLN A 573 -10.21 -9.72 19.54
CA GLN A 573 -9.53 -9.02 20.64
C GLN A 573 -9.79 -7.52 20.58
N PRO A 574 -9.84 -6.83 21.72
CA PRO A 574 -9.88 -5.37 21.74
C PRO A 574 -8.65 -4.77 21.06
N MET A 575 -8.89 -3.84 20.16
CA MET A 575 -7.89 -3.21 19.32
C MET A 575 -7.54 -1.79 19.77
N PHE A 576 -8.56 -0.98 20.06
CA PHE A 576 -8.42 0.43 20.39
C PHE A 576 -8.38 0.65 21.89
N ILE A 577 -7.61 1.65 22.32
CA ILE A 577 -7.63 2.12 23.70
C ILE A 577 -8.92 2.89 24.00
N ASP A 578 -9.43 3.64 23.02
CA ASP A 578 -10.69 4.38 23.11
C ASP A 578 -11.90 3.44 23.11
N ASN A 579 -12.71 3.52 24.16
CA ASN A 579 -13.88 2.66 24.35
C ASN A 579 -14.98 2.90 23.32
N ARG A 580 -15.16 4.14 22.82
CA ARG A 580 -16.17 4.46 21.80
C ARG A 580 -15.77 3.87 20.46
N LEU A 581 -14.51 4.01 20.06
CA LEU A 581 -13.99 3.39 18.85
C LEU A 581 -14.07 1.86 18.94
N GLN A 582 -13.67 1.28 20.08
CA GLN A 582 -13.74 -0.16 20.28
C GLN A 582 -15.19 -0.67 20.17
N LYS A 583 -16.14 0.01 20.82
CA LYS A 583 -17.57 -0.37 20.74
C LYS A 583 -18.08 -0.36 19.30
N ARG A 584 -17.70 0.63 18.49
CA ARG A 584 -18.10 0.70 17.07
C ARG A 584 -17.49 -0.43 16.25
N VAL A 585 -16.24 -0.82 16.51
CA VAL A 585 -15.62 -2.00 15.89
C VAL A 585 -16.36 -3.28 16.29
N ASP A 586 -16.72 -3.42 17.57
CA ASP A 586 -17.49 -4.57 18.06
C ASP A 586 -18.87 -4.62 17.38
N GLU A 587 -19.55 -3.48 17.23
CA GLU A 587 -20.81 -3.35 16.49
C GLU A 587 -20.66 -3.75 15.01
N ILE A 588 -19.58 -3.33 14.34
CA ILE A 588 -19.27 -3.77 12.96
C ILE A 588 -19.05 -5.29 12.94
N SER A 589 -18.36 -5.87 13.92
CA SER A 589 -18.12 -7.32 14.00
C SER A 589 -19.42 -8.11 14.08
N CYS A 590 -20.32 -7.71 14.96
CA CYS A 590 -21.62 -8.37 15.12
C CYS A 590 -22.50 -8.16 13.89
N THR A 591 -22.52 -6.94 13.34
CA THR A 591 -23.33 -6.62 12.14
C THR A 591 -22.82 -7.35 10.91
N LEU A 592 -21.50 -7.52 10.76
CA LEU A 592 -20.91 -8.34 9.71
C LEU A 592 -21.40 -9.78 9.79
N LEU A 593 -21.31 -10.41 10.97
CA LEU A 593 -21.77 -11.78 11.18
C LEU A 593 -23.29 -11.91 10.93
N GLN A 594 -24.09 -10.95 11.39
CA GLN A 594 -25.53 -10.88 11.10
C GLN A 594 -25.82 -10.80 9.60
N ASN A 595 -25.13 -9.89 8.91
CA ASN A 595 -25.33 -9.68 7.48
C ASN A 595 -24.89 -10.91 6.68
N LEU A 596 -23.81 -11.59 7.08
CA LEU A 596 -23.39 -12.87 6.48
C LEU A 596 -24.46 -13.96 6.64
N MET A 597 -25.03 -14.13 7.83
CA MET A 597 -26.14 -15.07 8.05
C MET A 597 -27.37 -14.71 7.20
N SER A 598 -27.65 -13.42 7.00
CA SER A 598 -28.80 -12.94 6.21
C SER A 598 -28.70 -13.18 4.71
N LEU A 599 -27.49 -13.46 4.18
CA LEU A 599 -27.28 -13.74 2.76
C LEU A 599 -28.04 -15.00 2.30
N ASN A 600 -28.30 -15.94 3.21
CA ASN A 600 -29.17 -17.08 2.94
C ASN A 600 -30.37 -17.09 3.90
N LYS A 601 -31.59 -16.91 3.37
CA LYS A 601 -32.84 -16.93 4.16
C LYS A 601 -33.07 -18.24 4.94
N LYS A 602 -32.41 -19.34 4.55
CA LYS A 602 -32.44 -20.64 5.24
C LYS A 602 -31.06 -21.02 5.79
N TYR A 603 -30.30 -20.03 6.25
CA TYR A 603 -29.00 -20.28 6.86
C TYR A 603 -29.12 -21.21 8.06
N ASP A 604 -28.33 -22.28 8.06
CA ASP A 604 -28.25 -23.21 9.19
C ASP A 604 -27.21 -22.68 10.18
N ILE A 605 -27.69 -22.09 11.27
CA ILE A 605 -26.87 -21.55 12.37
C ILE A 605 -25.95 -22.61 13.02
N ASN A 606 -26.29 -23.88 12.84
CA ASN A 606 -25.57 -25.02 13.40
C ASN A 606 -24.68 -25.72 12.37
N ALA A 607 -24.48 -25.11 11.21
CA ALA A 607 -23.54 -25.59 10.22
C ALA A 607 -22.14 -25.73 10.83
N ARG A 608 -21.47 -26.83 10.49
CA ARG A 608 -20.13 -27.16 10.99
C ARG A 608 -19.06 -26.79 9.98
N ASP A 609 -18.07 -26.03 10.42
CA ASP A 609 -16.87 -25.72 9.67
C ASP A 609 -16.04 -26.99 9.40
N ARG A 610 -15.38 -27.04 8.24
CA ARG A 610 -14.45 -28.12 7.87
C ARG A 610 -13.03 -27.61 7.56
N SER A 611 -12.78 -26.29 7.66
CA SER A 611 -11.56 -25.63 7.22
C SER A 611 -10.45 -25.62 8.27
N TYR A 612 -10.77 -25.31 9.54
CA TYR A 612 -9.78 -25.35 10.62
C TYR A 612 -9.66 -26.77 11.19
N GLY A 613 -8.71 -27.53 10.62
CA GLY A 613 -8.06 -28.69 11.23
C GLY A 613 -8.96 -29.59 12.06
N LEU A 614 -9.53 -30.63 11.44
CA LEU A 614 -10.14 -31.79 12.10
C LEU A 614 -11.31 -31.51 13.07
N ARG A 615 -11.66 -30.29 13.51
CA ARG A 615 -12.56 -30.14 14.69
C ARG A 615 -14.08 -30.22 14.40
N LYS A 616 -14.55 -29.95 13.17
CA LYS A 616 -15.99 -29.94 12.81
C LYS A 616 -16.84 -29.03 13.73
N GLU A 617 -16.39 -27.80 13.93
CA GLU A 617 -16.97 -26.85 14.90
C GLU A 617 -18.10 -25.99 14.33
N THR A 618 -19.05 -25.58 15.18
CA THR A 618 -20.04 -24.54 14.82
C THR A 618 -19.49 -23.15 15.15
N ALA A 619 -20.08 -22.09 14.58
CA ALA A 619 -19.71 -20.71 14.89
C ALA A 619 -19.79 -20.41 16.41
N LEU A 620 -20.72 -21.06 17.13
CA LEU A 620 -20.84 -20.96 18.59
C LEU A 620 -19.62 -21.57 19.33
N HIS A 621 -19.05 -22.67 18.84
CA HIS A 621 -17.81 -23.23 19.42
C HIS A 621 -16.65 -22.24 19.27
N VAL A 622 -16.50 -21.67 18.07
CA VAL A 622 -15.44 -20.70 17.78
C VAL A 622 -15.60 -19.45 18.66
N ALA A 623 -16.81 -18.88 18.76
CA ALA A 623 -17.08 -17.73 19.63
C ALA A 623 -16.75 -18.02 21.10
N SER A 624 -17.13 -19.21 21.58
CA SER A 624 -16.87 -19.66 22.95
C SER A 624 -15.38 -19.80 23.24
N ARG A 625 -14.61 -20.37 22.29
CA ARG A 625 -13.16 -20.53 22.41
C ARG A 625 -12.40 -19.21 22.37
N LEU A 626 -12.84 -18.29 21.53
CA LEU A 626 -12.25 -16.96 21.44
C LEU A 626 -12.63 -16.10 22.64
N GLY A 627 -13.72 -16.46 23.35
CA GLY A 627 -14.16 -15.82 24.58
C GLY A 627 -14.83 -14.47 24.34
N ASN A 628 -15.51 -14.30 23.20
CA ASN A 628 -16.22 -13.07 22.85
C ASN A 628 -17.72 -13.21 23.24
N PRO A 629 -18.18 -12.54 24.32
CA PRO A 629 -19.56 -12.68 24.80
C PRO A 629 -20.59 -12.12 23.83
N ALA A 630 -20.26 -11.06 23.09
CA ALA A 630 -21.17 -10.47 22.10
C ALA A 630 -21.47 -11.44 20.95
N TRP A 631 -20.46 -12.18 20.48
CA TRP A 631 -20.66 -13.22 19.46
C TRP A 631 -21.43 -14.42 19.99
N VAL A 632 -21.15 -14.87 21.22
CA VAL A 632 -21.90 -15.95 21.88
C VAL A 632 -23.37 -15.56 22.00
N GLN A 633 -23.65 -14.36 22.50
CA GLN A 633 -25.02 -13.84 22.63
C GLN A 633 -25.70 -13.74 21.26
N LEU A 634 -25.02 -13.22 20.24
CA LEU A 634 -25.54 -13.11 18.88
C LEU A 634 -25.98 -14.48 18.33
N PHE A 635 -25.13 -15.49 18.44
CA PHE A 635 -25.44 -16.83 17.93
C PHE A 635 -26.56 -17.52 18.72
N LEU A 636 -26.59 -17.36 20.04
CA LEU A 636 -27.68 -17.88 20.87
C LEU A 636 -29.03 -17.20 20.53
N GLN A 637 -29.03 -15.89 20.27
CA GLN A 637 -30.21 -15.15 19.79
C GLN A 637 -30.67 -15.61 18.40
N ALA A 638 -29.72 -16.00 17.54
CA ALA A 638 -30.01 -16.59 16.24
C ALA A 638 -30.46 -18.08 16.30
N GLY A 639 -30.50 -18.69 17.49
CA GLY A 639 -30.97 -20.07 17.68
C GLY A 639 -29.88 -21.14 17.60
N ALA A 640 -28.61 -20.78 17.80
CA ALA A 640 -27.51 -21.75 17.85
C ALA A 640 -27.70 -22.77 18.98
N ASP A 641 -27.48 -24.05 18.66
CA ASP A 641 -27.58 -25.14 19.63
C ASP A 641 -26.27 -25.29 20.41
N ARG A 642 -26.37 -25.08 21.73
CA ARG A 642 -25.28 -25.20 22.70
C ARG A 642 -24.96 -26.65 23.10
N GLN A 643 -25.72 -27.63 22.62
CA GLN A 643 -25.50 -29.05 22.92
C GLN A 643 -24.76 -29.80 21.82
N ILE A 644 -24.57 -29.18 20.65
CA ILE A 644 -23.83 -29.80 19.55
C ILE A 644 -22.41 -30.09 20.01
N GLU A 645 -21.99 -31.34 19.79
CA GLU A 645 -20.63 -31.78 20.03
C GLU A 645 -19.80 -31.63 18.76
N ASP A 646 -18.56 -31.18 18.93
CA ASP A 646 -17.53 -31.17 17.88
C ASP A 646 -16.91 -32.58 17.70
N ARG A 647 -15.82 -32.70 16.93
CA ARG A 647 -15.14 -34.00 16.71
C ARG A 647 -14.55 -34.59 18.01
N PHE A 648 -14.23 -33.75 19.00
CA PHE A 648 -13.67 -34.18 20.29
C PHE A 648 -14.73 -34.43 21.35
N LEU A 649 -16.02 -34.46 20.96
CA LEU A 649 -17.15 -34.55 21.89
C LEU A 649 -17.22 -33.35 22.84
N GLU A 650 -16.62 -32.23 22.45
CA GLU A 650 -16.69 -30.98 23.21
C GLU A 650 -17.93 -30.20 22.78
N LYS A 651 -18.72 -29.78 23.76
CA LYS A 651 -19.80 -28.79 23.57
C LYS A 651 -19.20 -27.38 23.58
N PRO A 652 -19.88 -26.34 23.07
CA PRO A 652 -19.38 -24.96 23.10
C PRO A 652 -18.95 -24.49 24.48
N ILE A 653 -19.67 -24.91 25.54
CA ILE A 653 -19.33 -24.60 26.93
C ILE A 653 -17.98 -25.18 27.38
N ASN A 654 -17.59 -26.34 26.85
CA ASN A 654 -16.32 -27.00 27.15
C ASN A 654 -15.15 -26.23 26.50
N CYS A 655 -15.38 -25.58 25.36
CA CYS A 655 -14.37 -24.80 24.67
C CYS A 655 -14.10 -23.43 25.31
N VAL A 656 -14.90 -22.97 26.28
CA VAL A 656 -14.77 -21.65 26.90
C VAL A 656 -13.45 -21.53 27.67
N ARG A 657 -12.67 -20.48 27.38
CA ARG A 657 -11.45 -20.16 28.13
C ARG A 657 -11.78 -19.87 29.60
N LYS A 658 -10.91 -20.32 30.52
CA LYS A 658 -11.08 -20.10 31.98
C LYS A 658 -11.32 -18.62 32.37
N SER A 659 -10.77 -17.68 31.60
CA SER A 659 -10.93 -16.23 31.82
C SER A 659 -12.26 -15.66 31.32
N ALA A 660 -12.97 -16.33 30.41
CA ALA A 660 -14.19 -15.84 29.77
C ALA A 660 -15.47 -16.19 30.57
N LYS A 661 -15.54 -15.70 31.81
CA LYS A 661 -16.64 -16.00 32.76
C LYS A 661 -18.03 -15.65 32.20
N GLU A 662 -18.13 -14.54 31.46
CA GLU A 662 -19.38 -14.08 30.86
C GLU A 662 -19.88 -15.03 29.76
N CYS A 663 -19.00 -15.52 28.89
CA CYS A 663 -19.36 -16.53 27.88
C CYS A 663 -19.90 -17.81 28.54
N LYS A 664 -19.25 -18.27 29.62
CA LYS A 664 -19.71 -19.43 30.38
C LYS A 664 -21.09 -19.19 30.99
N TYR A 665 -21.29 -18.02 31.59
CA TYR A 665 -22.59 -17.63 32.16
C TYR A 665 -23.69 -17.61 31.11
N LEU A 666 -23.43 -16.99 29.95
CA LEU A 666 -24.37 -16.96 28.82
C LEU A 666 -24.74 -18.39 28.40
N LEU A 667 -23.75 -19.25 28.14
CA LEU A 667 -24.02 -20.63 27.70
C LEU A 667 -24.78 -21.47 28.73
N GLN A 668 -24.59 -21.23 30.03
CA GLN A 668 -25.30 -21.93 31.11
C GLN A 668 -26.73 -21.42 31.29
N ASN A 669 -26.91 -20.10 31.29
CA ASN A 669 -28.15 -19.46 31.73
C ASN A 669 -29.02 -18.95 30.58
N TYR A 670 -28.59 -19.11 29.32
CA TYR A 670 -29.46 -18.80 28.19
C TYR A 670 -30.68 -19.71 28.23
N HIS A 671 -31.83 -19.16 28.62
CA HIS A 671 -33.10 -19.85 28.48
C HIS A 671 -33.35 -20.03 26.97
N SER A 672 -33.91 -21.18 26.58
CA SER A 672 -34.27 -21.47 25.20
C SER A 672 -35.28 -20.43 24.69
N CYS A 673 -34.82 -19.28 24.20
CA CYS A 673 -35.67 -18.34 23.48
C CYS A 673 -36.16 -19.06 22.23
N SER A 674 -37.48 -19.17 22.10
CA SER A 674 -38.11 -19.40 20.81
C SER A 674 -37.55 -18.40 19.79
N LEU A 675 -37.23 -18.89 18.59
CA LEU A 675 -36.85 -18.10 17.42
C LEU A 675 -37.54 -16.71 17.43
N PRO A 676 -36.85 -15.60 17.10
CA PRO A 676 -37.57 -14.37 16.82
C PRO A 676 -38.64 -14.70 15.78
N SER A 677 -39.90 -14.47 16.13
CA SER A 677 -40.95 -14.39 15.14
C SER A 677 -40.45 -13.37 14.10
N LYS A 678 -40.48 -13.77 12.82
CA LYS A 678 -40.08 -12.95 11.68
C LYS A 678 -40.38 -11.48 11.97
N PRO A 679 -39.48 -10.51 11.73
CA PRO A 679 -39.87 -9.11 11.78
C PRO A 679 -41.11 -8.98 10.90
N LYS A 680 -42.21 -8.45 11.46
CA LYS A 680 -43.36 -8.07 10.65
C LYS A 680 -42.84 -7.06 9.65
N TYR A 681 -42.58 -7.54 8.43
CA TYR A 681 -42.34 -6.70 7.29
C TYR A 681 -43.60 -5.86 7.14
N SER A 682 -43.55 -4.63 7.59
CA SER A 682 -44.54 -3.63 7.20
C SER A 682 -44.05 -3.17 5.83
N PRO A 683 -44.71 -3.54 4.71
CA PRO A 683 -44.35 -2.97 3.43
C PRO A 683 -44.46 -1.44 3.52
N PRO A 684 -43.63 -0.68 2.80
CA PRO A 684 -43.82 0.76 2.70
C PRO A 684 -45.22 1.02 2.18
N VAL A 685 -46.01 1.76 2.97
CA VAL A 685 -47.18 2.46 2.44
C VAL A 685 -46.59 3.60 1.61
N TYR A 686 -46.86 3.60 0.31
CA TYR A 686 -46.60 4.77 -0.51
C TYR A 686 -47.53 5.88 -0.04
N ASP A 687 -46.95 6.91 0.59
CA ASP A 687 -47.22 8.33 0.37
C ASP A 687 -45.95 9.13 0.70
#